data_AF-A0A2R7R280-F1
#
_entry.id   AF-A0A2R7R280-F1
#
_cell.length_a   1.000
_cell.length_b   1.000
_cell.length_c   1.000
_cell.angle_alpha   90.00
_cell.angle_beta   90.00
_cell.angle_gamma   90.00
#
_symmetry.space_group_name_H-M   'P 1'
#
loop_
_entity.id
_entity.type
_entity.pdbx_description
1 polymer ?
#
loop_
_entity_poly.entity_id
_entity_poly.type
_entity_poly.pdbx_seq_one_letter_code
_entity_poly.pdbx_strand_id
1 'polypeptide(L)'
;QHRRAEVLRGQLQAVEASGNQVLHAAGAMESALTLLRMAVEEEPELEQLDLGALDADRLGGAMTDDGPGVIGSLDIAGDLSRLRSLLAVVEARLPDEDRLAELTARRRSLVTKQQELSQSERERGDLLENLRSELTGLAAGLLPLEELASAATLHAKEADAADELVEVVRRYRAALASQEVAAGRHSAAREIQLEKKLRWLDLREERLANAAAELAAQLVEGESCPVCGSEEHPAPAEAAASALGLGQAEEVAQQDHEAAETKLLALATALGDANQQVAVLAGQGGATPEEEALQAADVARSAARAAQTAVKRLADIRKKIEAKEAGITALESQAHVAASELARVTAAIAEVSDQLSSLEEALAGLRGGHRSLALRLRSLQNAAATLEKTLTAQAQLEKAEARAREARSQLENALPEAGFGSAADALAQLLADTEAAALRAELRAGQDEQARIAELFASEELVLAQQEALADPAVDEAEDVAREAELKAAADRAAQEARAADLAAAMASRCVESLATIRKEYERLAGTGRGPREHAQLLTALADTAAGRGENTYRMSLNSYVLAARLEQVALAASERLVAMSDGRYLLQHSDARAARGAKSGLGLEVVDQWTGHRRDTSTLSGGESFMASLSLALGLADVVQQEAGGIQIETLFVDEGFGSLDEQSLEQVMDALEGLRDGGRVVGLVSHVGEMKQRIGTQLQVLKGRNGSTLRISDAAETLV
;
A
#
# COMPACT_ATOMS: atom_id res chain seq x y z
N GLN A 1 57.75 -92.34 -45.88
CA GLN A 1 57.16 -91.10 -46.45
C GLN A 1 56.00 -90.61 -45.60
N HIS A 2 55.03 -91.46 -45.23
CA HIS A 2 53.96 -91.13 -44.26
C HIS A 2 54.43 -90.43 -42.96
N ARG A 3 55.40 -90.96 -42.21
CA ARG A 3 55.94 -90.31 -41.00
C ARG A 3 56.51 -88.89 -41.24
N ARG A 4 56.99 -88.60 -42.46
CA ARG A 4 57.49 -87.25 -42.81
C ARG A 4 56.32 -86.31 -43.12
N ALA A 5 55.27 -86.80 -43.77
CA ALA A 5 54.04 -86.03 -44.02
C ALA A 5 53.22 -85.80 -42.73
N GLU A 6 53.28 -86.71 -41.77
CA GLU A 6 52.59 -86.60 -40.48
C GLU A 6 53.08 -85.42 -39.63
N VAL A 7 54.36 -85.03 -39.74
CA VAL A 7 54.93 -83.84 -39.09
C VAL A 7 54.26 -82.55 -39.60
N LEU A 8 53.82 -82.53 -40.86
CA LEU A 8 53.12 -81.40 -41.48
C LEU A 8 51.60 -81.39 -41.22
N ARG A 9 51.03 -82.42 -40.57
CA ARG A 9 49.58 -82.58 -40.37
C ARG A 9 48.96 -81.38 -39.65
N GLY A 10 49.64 -80.85 -38.63
CA GLY A 10 49.17 -79.67 -37.89
C GLY A 10 49.14 -78.39 -38.73
N GLN A 11 50.14 -78.20 -39.61
CA GLN A 11 50.23 -77.03 -40.49
C GLN A 11 49.23 -77.12 -41.65
N LEU A 12 49.01 -78.33 -42.20
CA LEU A 12 47.98 -78.58 -43.22
C LEU A 12 46.56 -78.33 -42.68
N GLN A 13 46.26 -78.80 -41.46
CA GLN A 13 44.98 -78.53 -40.79
C GLN A 13 44.81 -77.04 -40.46
N ALA A 14 45.89 -76.33 -40.10
CA ALA A 14 45.84 -74.90 -39.85
C ALA A 14 45.52 -74.08 -41.12
N VAL A 15 46.05 -74.48 -42.29
CA VAL A 15 45.72 -73.84 -43.58
C VAL A 15 44.28 -74.09 -43.99
N GLU A 16 43.76 -75.31 -43.81
CA GLU A 16 42.37 -75.64 -44.11
C GLU A 16 41.39 -74.92 -43.16
N ALA A 17 41.68 -74.94 -41.85
CA ALA A 17 40.86 -74.26 -40.85
C ALA A 17 40.87 -72.73 -41.03
N SER A 18 42.01 -72.12 -41.34
CA SER A 18 42.09 -70.69 -41.63
C SER A 18 41.41 -70.31 -42.95
N GLY A 19 41.47 -71.17 -43.98
CA GLY A 19 40.71 -71.00 -45.22
C GLY A 19 39.20 -71.00 -45.00
N ASN A 20 38.68 -71.93 -44.20
CA ASN A 20 37.26 -71.95 -43.82
C ASN A 20 36.87 -70.72 -43.00
N GLN A 21 37.75 -70.23 -42.11
CA GLN A 21 37.52 -68.98 -41.37
C GLN A 21 37.45 -67.75 -42.28
N VAL A 22 38.28 -67.68 -43.33
CA VAL A 22 38.20 -66.60 -44.34
C VAL A 22 36.87 -66.65 -45.09
N LEU A 23 36.41 -67.84 -45.52
CA LEU A 23 35.12 -67.99 -46.20
C LEU A 23 33.94 -67.56 -45.32
N HIS A 24 33.95 -67.94 -44.04
CA HIS A 24 32.93 -67.50 -43.08
C HIS A 24 32.97 -65.99 -42.83
N ALA A 25 34.16 -65.40 -42.68
CA ALA A 25 34.32 -63.97 -42.48
C ALA A 25 33.94 -63.15 -43.74
N ALA A 26 34.21 -63.68 -44.94
CA ALA A 26 33.81 -63.08 -46.20
C ALA A 26 32.28 -63.06 -46.37
N GLY A 27 31.60 -64.17 -46.04
CA GLY A 27 30.13 -64.21 -46.03
C GLY A 27 29.49 -63.28 -44.98
N ALA A 28 30.14 -63.11 -43.83
CA ALA A 28 29.71 -62.14 -42.81
C ALA A 28 29.88 -60.68 -43.31
N MET A 29 30.97 -60.40 -44.01
CA MET A 29 31.23 -59.08 -44.63
C MET A 29 30.22 -58.77 -45.73
N GLU A 30 29.93 -59.74 -46.61
CA GLU A 30 28.91 -59.60 -47.66
C GLU A 30 27.51 -59.34 -47.08
N SER A 31 27.16 -60.04 -46.01
CA SER A 31 25.91 -59.82 -45.27
C SER A 31 25.85 -58.42 -44.65
N ALA A 32 26.95 -57.95 -44.05
CA ALA A 32 27.03 -56.61 -43.45
C ALA A 32 26.94 -55.50 -44.50
N LEU A 33 27.61 -55.67 -45.66
CA LEU A 33 27.51 -54.74 -46.79
C LEU A 33 26.10 -54.68 -47.39
N THR A 34 25.39 -55.81 -47.41
CA THR A 34 23.99 -55.85 -47.87
C THR A 34 23.08 -55.06 -46.92
N LEU A 35 23.25 -55.23 -45.61
CA LEU A 35 22.53 -54.44 -44.61
C LEU A 35 22.87 -52.95 -44.69
N LEU A 36 24.13 -52.60 -44.98
CA LEU A 36 24.54 -51.22 -45.17
C LEU A 36 23.89 -50.59 -46.40
N ARG A 37 23.79 -51.32 -47.52
CA ARG A 37 23.09 -50.85 -48.74
C ARG A 37 21.62 -50.57 -48.47
N MET A 38 20.93 -51.48 -47.79
CA MET A 38 19.52 -51.28 -47.42
C MET A 38 19.37 -50.06 -46.49
N ALA A 39 20.28 -49.90 -45.53
CA ALA A 39 20.26 -48.76 -44.61
C ALA A 39 20.54 -47.42 -45.31
N VAL A 40 21.37 -47.39 -46.37
CA VAL A 40 21.62 -46.17 -47.17
C VAL A 40 20.37 -45.69 -47.92
N GLU A 41 19.49 -46.61 -48.32
CA GLU A 41 18.21 -46.25 -48.97
C GLU A 41 17.15 -45.74 -47.97
N GLU A 42 17.22 -46.17 -46.71
CA GLU A 42 16.22 -45.86 -45.67
C GLU A 42 16.63 -44.72 -44.72
N GLU A 43 17.93 -44.55 -44.46
CA GLU A 43 18.45 -43.60 -43.48
C GLU A 43 19.16 -42.43 -44.19
N PRO A 44 18.61 -41.20 -44.14
CA PRO A 44 19.16 -40.04 -44.85
C PRO A 44 20.57 -39.65 -44.36
N GLU A 45 20.94 -40.03 -43.15
CA GLU A 45 22.27 -39.78 -42.57
C GLU A 45 23.38 -40.61 -43.23
N LEU A 46 23.01 -41.67 -43.96
CA LEU A 46 23.94 -42.56 -44.68
C LEU A 46 24.00 -42.26 -46.20
N GLU A 47 23.19 -41.31 -46.70
CA GLU A 47 23.10 -40.97 -48.13
C GLU A 47 24.44 -40.49 -48.74
N GLN A 48 25.37 -40.02 -47.91
CA GLN A 48 26.67 -39.50 -48.32
C GLN A 48 27.76 -40.58 -48.49
N LEU A 49 27.47 -41.85 -48.18
CA LEU A 49 28.40 -42.96 -48.35
C LEU A 49 28.52 -43.32 -49.85
N ASP A 50 29.71 -43.14 -50.41
CA ASP A 50 30.02 -43.59 -51.78
C ASP A 50 30.20 -45.12 -51.81
N LEU A 51 29.08 -45.83 -51.96
CA LEU A 51 29.05 -47.29 -52.10
C LEU A 51 29.41 -47.78 -53.52
N GLY A 52 29.71 -46.87 -54.46
CA GLY A 52 29.95 -47.17 -55.88
C GLY A 52 31.19 -48.02 -56.16
N ALA A 53 32.09 -48.19 -55.18
CA ALA A 53 33.31 -48.99 -55.32
C ALA A 53 33.12 -50.51 -55.11
N LEU A 54 31.90 -50.98 -54.80
CA LEU A 54 31.61 -52.36 -54.37
C LEU A 54 30.82 -53.19 -55.40
N ASP A 55 30.98 -52.94 -56.71
CA ASP A 55 30.39 -53.81 -57.72
C ASP A 55 30.92 -55.26 -57.58
N ALA A 56 29.98 -56.17 -57.36
CA ALA A 56 30.17 -57.53 -56.87
C ALA A 56 30.84 -58.51 -57.86
N ASP A 57 31.40 -58.01 -58.97
CA ASP A 57 31.92 -58.86 -60.05
C ASP A 57 33.41 -59.24 -59.89
N ARG A 58 34.05 -58.86 -58.78
CA ARG A 58 35.48 -59.17 -58.51
C ARG A 58 35.75 -60.13 -57.35
N LEU A 59 34.74 -60.52 -56.57
CA LEU A 59 34.92 -61.46 -55.44
C LEU A 59 34.73 -62.94 -55.82
N GLY A 60 34.29 -63.23 -57.05
CA GLY A 60 34.05 -64.59 -57.56
C GLY A 60 35.15 -65.20 -58.44
N GLY A 61 36.29 -64.52 -58.63
CA GLY A 61 37.37 -64.98 -59.51
C GLY A 61 38.37 -65.88 -58.80
N ALA A 62 38.58 -67.09 -59.33
CA ALA A 62 39.57 -68.07 -58.88
C ALA A 62 40.97 -67.48 -58.63
N MET A 63 41.67 -68.05 -57.64
CA MET A 63 43.07 -67.73 -57.31
C MET A 63 43.95 -67.70 -58.56
N THR A 64 44.33 -66.50 -58.99
CA THR A 64 45.44 -66.25 -59.92
C THR A 64 46.47 -65.36 -59.24
N ASP A 65 47.73 -65.71 -59.48
CA ASP A 65 48.95 -65.33 -58.80
C ASP A 65 49.44 -63.89 -59.15
N ASP A 66 48.59 -62.88 -58.94
CA ASP A 66 48.99 -61.47 -59.07
C ASP A 66 48.54 -60.65 -57.85
N GLY A 67 49.44 -59.79 -57.37
CA GLY A 67 49.42 -59.12 -56.06
C GLY A 67 48.18 -58.28 -55.74
N PRO A 68 48.03 -57.83 -54.46
CA PRO A 68 46.81 -57.21 -53.98
C PRO A 68 46.55 -55.87 -54.69
N GLY A 69 45.60 -55.90 -55.63
CA GLY A 69 44.98 -54.70 -56.16
C GLY A 69 44.28 -53.97 -55.02
N VAL A 70 44.80 -52.79 -54.68
CA VAL A 70 44.27 -51.89 -53.66
C VAL A 70 42.83 -51.54 -54.03
N ILE A 71 41.87 -52.22 -53.41
CA ILE A 71 40.47 -51.78 -53.34
C ILE A 71 40.50 -50.43 -52.64
N GLY A 72 39.95 -49.38 -53.27
CA GLY A 72 39.80 -48.08 -52.64
C GLY A 72 39.08 -48.29 -51.31
N SER A 73 39.78 -48.10 -50.20
CA SER A 73 39.22 -48.34 -48.87
C SER A 73 38.07 -47.37 -48.67
N LEU A 74 36.83 -47.89 -48.59
CA LEU A 74 35.75 -47.11 -48.00
C LEU A 74 36.23 -46.69 -46.60
N ASP A 75 36.20 -45.39 -46.32
CA ASP A 75 36.55 -44.86 -44.99
C ASP A 75 35.36 -45.00 -44.03
N ILE A 76 34.87 -46.23 -43.86
CA ILE A 76 33.76 -46.59 -42.97
C ILE A 76 34.09 -46.15 -41.52
N ALA A 77 35.37 -46.16 -41.16
CA ALA A 77 35.86 -45.70 -39.86
C ALA A 77 35.75 -44.18 -39.69
N GLY A 78 36.11 -43.40 -40.72
CA GLY A 78 35.93 -41.95 -40.76
C GLY A 78 34.46 -41.53 -40.69
N ASP A 79 33.59 -42.19 -41.46
CA ASP A 79 32.15 -41.92 -41.45
C ASP A 79 31.49 -42.28 -40.11
N LEU A 80 31.88 -43.41 -39.50
CA LEU A 80 31.43 -43.75 -38.15
C LEU A 80 31.88 -42.71 -37.11
N SER A 81 33.12 -42.22 -37.21
CA SER A 81 33.64 -41.18 -36.32
C SER A 81 32.87 -39.86 -36.46
N ARG A 82 32.53 -39.49 -37.70
CA ARG A 82 31.69 -38.33 -38.02
C ARG A 82 30.28 -38.48 -37.45
N LEU A 83 29.63 -39.63 -37.65
CA LEU A 83 28.29 -39.89 -37.11
C LEU A 83 28.27 -39.91 -35.58
N ARG A 84 29.28 -40.52 -34.93
CA ARG A 84 29.41 -40.49 -33.46
C ARG A 84 29.58 -39.08 -32.92
N SER A 85 30.34 -38.24 -33.63
CA SER A 85 30.51 -36.82 -33.27
C SER A 85 29.18 -36.07 -33.38
N LEU A 86 28.41 -36.30 -34.45
CA LEU A 86 27.10 -35.68 -34.65
C LEU A 86 26.07 -36.20 -33.61
N LEU A 87 26.09 -37.50 -33.31
CA LEU A 87 25.26 -38.13 -32.30
C LEU A 87 25.50 -37.50 -30.91
N ALA A 88 26.76 -37.30 -30.51
CA ALA A 88 27.10 -36.62 -29.26
C ALA A 88 26.60 -35.16 -29.22
N VAL A 89 26.67 -34.44 -30.34
CA VAL A 89 26.15 -33.06 -30.45
C VAL A 89 24.63 -33.02 -30.34
N VAL A 90 23.91 -33.93 -31.01
CA VAL A 90 22.44 -34.01 -30.96
C VAL A 90 21.98 -34.44 -29.57
N GLU A 91 22.63 -35.45 -28.97
CA GLU A 91 22.32 -35.95 -27.63
C GLU A 91 22.48 -34.86 -26.56
N ALA A 92 23.58 -34.10 -26.60
CA ALA A 92 23.81 -32.99 -25.69
C ALA A 92 22.77 -31.87 -25.79
N ARG A 93 22.01 -31.81 -26.90
CA ARG A 93 21.02 -30.77 -27.20
C ARG A 93 19.57 -31.24 -27.06
N LEU A 94 19.30 -32.50 -26.66
CA LEU A 94 17.93 -32.92 -26.32
C LEU A 94 17.25 -32.06 -25.24
N PRO A 95 17.93 -31.66 -24.14
CA PRO A 95 17.31 -30.81 -23.12
C PRO A 95 16.80 -29.47 -23.65
N ASP A 96 17.36 -28.98 -24.76
CA ASP A 96 16.91 -27.74 -25.41
C ASP A 96 15.52 -27.92 -26.07
N GLU A 97 15.13 -29.13 -26.51
CA GLU A 97 13.76 -29.38 -27.00
C GLU A 97 12.71 -29.37 -25.87
N ASP A 98 13.04 -29.96 -24.72
CA ASP A 98 12.18 -29.93 -23.54
C ASP A 98 12.00 -28.49 -23.05
N ARG A 99 13.09 -27.71 -23.05
CA ARG A 99 13.06 -26.28 -22.73
C ARG A 99 12.20 -25.47 -23.71
N LEU A 100 12.23 -25.79 -25.01
CA LEU A 100 11.36 -25.16 -26.01
C LEU A 100 9.87 -25.42 -25.70
N ALA A 101 9.53 -26.64 -25.31
CA ALA A 101 8.16 -27.01 -24.92
C ALA A 101 7.72 -26.27 -23.65
N GLU A 102 8.58 -26.19 -22.63
CA GLU A 102 8.33 -25.46 -21.38
C GLU A 102 8.10 -23.96 -21.63
N LEU A 103 8.99 -23.32 -22.40
CA LEU A 103 8.86 -21.91 -22.75
C LEU A 103 7.59 -21.64 -23.57
N THR A 104 7.19 -22.57 -24.44
CA THR A 104 5.95 -22.46 -25.23
C THR A 104 4.72 -22.50 -24.32
N ALA A 105 4.69 -23.40 -23.35
CA ALA A 105 3.62 -23.48 -22.36
C ALA A 105 3.59 -22.22 -21.49
N ARG A 106 4.75 -21.74 -21.04
CA ARG A 106 4.89 -20.50 -20.27
C ARG A 106 4.38 -19.28 -21.04
N ARG A 107 4.72 -19.14 -22.32
CA ARG A 107 4.22 -18.05 -23.18
C ARG A 107 2.69 -18.06 -23.26
N ARG A 108 2.07 -19.23 -23.48
CA ARG A 108 0.60 -19.36 -23.52
C ARG A 108 -0.05 -18.89 -22.22
N SER A 109 0.48 -19.32 -21.07
CA SER A 109 -0.03 -18.89 -19.76
C SER A 109 0.10 -17.38 -19.56
N LEU A 110 1.23 -16.78 -19.96
CA LEU A 110 1.43 -15.33 -19.85
C LEU A 110 0.48 -14.55 -20.77
N VAL A 111 0.23 -15.01 -21.99
CA VAL A 111 -0.71 -14.38 -22.92
C VAL A 111 -2.14 -14.41 -22.36
N THR A 112 -2.58 -15.53 -21.77
CA THR A 112 -3.89 -15.58 -21.09
C THR A 112 -3.94 -14.57 -19.93
N LYS A 113 -2.88 -14.48 -19.12
CA LYS A 113 -2.79 -13.50 -18.03
C LYS A 113 -2.85 -12.06 -18.54
N GLN A 114 -2.18 -11.75 -19.65
CA GLN A 114 -2.21 -10.44 -20.29
C GLN A 114 -3.63 -10.05 -20.72
N GLN A 115 -4.38 -10.99 -21.32
CA GLN A 115 -5.77 -10.76 -21.72
C GLN A 115 -6.67 -10.44 -20.52
N GLU A 116 -6.59 -11.24 -19.45
CA GLU A 116 -7.33 -10.99 -18.20
C GLU A 116 -7.02 -9.60 -17.61
N LEU A 117 -5.74 -9.25 -17.51
CA LEU A 117 -5.31 -7.95 -16.97
C LEU A 117 -5.80 -6.79 -17.85
N SER A 118 -5.70 -6.92 -19.17
CA SER A 118 -6.16 -5.89 -20.10
C SER A 118 -7.68 -5.67 -20.06
N GLN A 119 -8.47 -6.74 -19.88
CA GLN A 119 -9.91 -6.62 -19.69
C GLN A 119 -10.23 -5.90 -18.38
N SER A 120 -9.55 -6.31 -17.31
CA SER A 120 -9.73 -5.73 -15.98
C SER A 120 -9.32 -4.24 -15.92
N GLU A 121 -8.33 -3.81 -16.71
CA GLU A 121 -7.96 -2.40 -16.85
C GLU A 121 -9.08 -1.58 -17.52
N ARG A 122 -9.68 -2.10 -18.60
CA ARG A 122 -10.81 -1.44 -19.29
C ARG A 122 -12.01 -1.28 -18.37
N GLU A 123 -12.42 -2.36 -17.68
CA GLU A 123 -13.55 -2.33 -16.74
C GLU A 123 -13.34 -1.29 -15.62
N ARG A 124 -12.11 -1.14 -15.12
CA ARG A 124 -11.77 -0.10 -14.14
C ARG A 124 -11.78 1.30 -14.74
N GLY A 125 -11.32 1.46 -15.98
CA GLY A 125 -11.38 2.73 -16.72
C GLY A 125 -12.82 3.23 -16.85
N ASP A 126 -13.73 2.36 -17.30
CA ASP A 126 -15.16 2.69 -17.44
C ASP A 126 -15.80 3.07 -16.10
N LEU A 127 -15.44 2.35 -15.02
CA LEU A 127 -15.93 2.66 -13.67
C LEU A 127 -15.40 4.01 -13.15
N LEU A 128 -14.14 4.33 -13.42
CA LEU A 128 -13.54 5.63 -13.08
C LEU A 128 -14.23 6.78 -13.80
N GLU A 129 -14.52 6.61 -15.09
CA GLU A 129 -15.22 7.63 -15.88
C GLU A 129 -16.65 7.87 -15.34
N ASN A 130 -17.37 6.80 -15.01
CA ASN A 130 -18.70 6.89 -14.39
C ASN A 130 -18.66 7.62 -13.03
N LEU A 131 -17.70 7.27 -12.16
CA LEU A 131 -17.56 7.94 -10.86
C LEU A 131 -17.22 9.42 -10.99
N ARG A 132 -16.34 9.77 -11.94
CA ARG A 132 -15.99 11.17 -12.23
C ARG A 132 -17.19 11.94 -12.75
N SER A 133 -17.98 11.34 -13.64
CA SER A 133 -19.23 11.94 -14.13
C SER A 133 -20.22 12.21 -12.99
N GLU A 134 -20.45 11.24 -12.11
CA GLU A 134 -21.33 11.41 -10.95
C GLU A 134 -20.82 12.49 -9.98
N LEU A 135 -19.50 12.58 -9.78
CA LEU A 135 -18.89 13.62 -8.95
C LEU A 135 -19.11 15.01 -9.54
N THR A 136 -18.93 15.18 -10.86
CA THR A 136 -19.23 16.47 -11.52
C THR A 136 -20.70 16.87 -11.37
N GLY A 137 -21.63 15.91 -11.48
CA GLY A 137 -23.06 16.15 -11.24
C GLY A 137 -23.38 16.57 -9.81
N LEU A 138 -22.72 15.95 -8.81
CA LEU A 138 -22.89 16.32 -7.41
C LEU A 138 -22.29 17.69 -7.09
N ALA A 139 -21.11 18.00 -7.66
CA ALA A 139 -20.43 19.28 -7.46
C ALA A 139 -21.23 20.46 -8.03
N ALA A 140 -21.86 20.27 -9.20
CA ALA A 140 -22.72 21.30 -9.81
C ALA A 140 -23.92 21.69 -8.92
N GLY A 141 -24.40 20.79 -8.06
CA GLY A 141 -25.50 21.04 -7.13
C GLY A 141 -25.12 21.73 -5.82
N LEU A 142 -23.82 21.96 -5.55
CA LEU A 142 -23.36 22.53 -4.27
C LEU A 142 -23.64 24.03 -4.14
N LEU A 143 -23.31 24.82 -5.17
CA LEU A 143 -23.36 26.28 -5.12
C LEU A 143 -24.72 26.83 -4.64
N PRO A 144 -25.87 26.43 -5.23
CA PRO A 144 -27.18 26.93 -4.78
C PRO A 144 -27.55 26.50 -3.35
N LEU A 145 -27.06 25.32 -2.93
CA LEU A 145 -27.29 24.83 -1.57
C LEU A 145 -26.40 25.54 -0.54
N GLU A 146 -25.18 25.92 -0.92
CA GLU A 146 -24.25 26.68 -0.08
C GLU A 146 -24.79 28.08 0.21
N GLU A 147 -25.32 28.76 -0.81
CA GLU A 147 -25.96 30.07 -0.65
C GLU A 147 -27.13 29.98 0.35
N LEU A 148 -28.06 29.05 0.14
CA LEU A 148 -29.21 28.85 1.04
C LEU A 148 -28.80 28.42 2.45
N ALA A 149 -27.78 27.56 2.57
CA ALA A 149 -27.29 27.09 3.87
C ALA A 149 -26.57 28.20 4.65
N SER A 150 -25.85 29.09 3.98
CA SER A 150 -25.15 30.22 4.62
C SER A 150 -26.13 31.19 5.30
N ALA A 151 -27.32 31.35 4.71
CA ALA A 151 -28.39 32.19 5.24
C ALA A 151 -29.24 31.51 6.34
N ALA A 152 -28.98 30.25 6.70
CA ALA A 152 -29.84 29.50 7.63
C ALA A 152 -29.92 30.13 9.03
N THR A 153 -28.80 30.64 9.54
CA THR A 153 -28.77 31.31 10.86
C THR A 153 -29.51 32.64 10.86
N LEU A 154 -29.43 33.38 9.75
CA LEU A 154 -30.14 34.63 9.55
C LEU A 154 -31.65 34.37 9.47
N HIS A 155 -32.09 33.49 8.57
CA HIS A 155 -33.51 33.18 8.41
C HIS A 155 -34.14 32.56 9.67
N ALA A 156 -33.39 31.79 10.46
CA ALA A 156 -33.87 31.31 11.76
C ALA A 156 -34.16 32.48 12.72
N LYS A 157 -33.23 33.45 12.82
CA LYS A 157 -33.43 34.64 13.65
C LYS A 157 -34.58 35.52 13.14
N GLU A 158 -34.74 35.66 11.82
CA GLU A 158 -35.86 36.38 11.22
C GLU A 158 -37.20 35.71 11.53
N ALA A 159 -37.26 34.38 11.50
CA ALA A 159 -38.46 33.63 11.88
C ALA A 159 -38.80 33.79 13.36
N ASP A 160 -37.81 33.70 14.25
CA ASP A 160 -38.00 33.91 15.70
C ASP A 160 -38.48 35.34 16.00
N ALA A 161 -37.88 36.35 15.37
CA ALA A 161 -38.27 37.75 15.53
C ALA A 161 -39.69 38.03 14.98
N ALA A 162 -40.05 37.40 13.86
CA ALA A 162 -41.39 37.54 13.29
C ALA A 162 -42.46 36.85 14.18
N ASP A 163 -42.16 35.70 14.78
CA ASP A 163 -43.04 35.05 15.75
C ASP A 163 -43.17 35.88 17.04
N GLU A 164 -42.09 36.52 17.51
CA GLU A 164 -42.16 37.46 18.64
C GLU A 164 -43.04 38.67 18.32
N LEU A 165 -42.93 39.24 17.12
CA LEU A 165 -43.79 40.34 16.67
C LEU A 165 -45.28 39.98 16.68
N VAL A 166 -45.64 38.77 16.24
CA VAL A 166 -47.04 38.28 16.30
C VAL A 166 -47.55 38.28 17.75
N GLU A 167 -46.74 37.81 18.70
CA GLU A 167 -47.10 37.83 20.12
C GLU A 167 -47.21 39.26 20.69
N VAL A 168 -46.33 40.18 20.28
CA VAL A 168 -46.41 41.60 20.65
C VAL A 168 -47.69 42.25 20.10
N VAL A 169 -48.07 41.97 18.85
CA VAL A 169 -49.31 42.48 18.24
C VAL A 169 -50.55 41.96 18.97
N ARG A 170 -50.59 40.68 19.34
CA ARG A 170 -51.68 40.10 20.13
C ARG A 170 -51.80 40.74 21.51
N ARG A 171 -50.66 40.92 22.19
CA ARG A 171 -50.61 41.60 23.50
C ARG A 171 -51.03 43.07 23.38
N TYR A 172 -50.67 43.75 22.29
CA TYR A 172 -51.06 45.13 22.02
C TYR A 172 -52.58 45.26 21.87
N ARG A 173 -53.22 44.38 21.10
CA ARG A 173 -54.70 44.35 20.99
C ARG A 173 -55.39 44.12 22.33
N ALA A 174 -54.87 43.19 23.14
CA ALA A 174 -55.40 42.95 24.49
C ALA A 174 -55.21 44.17 25.41
N ALA A 175 -54.08 44.88 25.29
CA ALA A 175 -53.80 46.10 26.03
C ALA A 175 -54.72 47.26 25.59
N LEU A 176 -54.99 47.42 24.30
CA LEU A 176 -55.98 48.39 23.79
C LEU A 176 -57.37 48.14 24.36
N ALA A 177 -57.84 46.89 24.33
CA ALA A 177 -59.13 46.54 24.93
C ALA A 177 -59.17 46.84 26.45
N SER A 178 -58.07 46.58 27.16
CA SER A 178 -57.94 46.88 28.59
C SER A 178 -57.92 48.39 28.86
N GLN A 179 -57.25 49.17 28.00
CA GLN A 179 -57.20 50.62 28.04
C GLN A 179 -58.60 51.23 27.83
N GLU A 180 -59.37 50.74 26.85
CA GLU A 180 -60.74 51.19 26.62
C GLU A 180 -61.63 50.94 27.85
N VAL A 181 -61.53 49.76 28.46
CA VAL A 181 -62.26 49.43 29.70
C VAL A 181 -61.84 50.34 30.86
N ALA A 182 -60.54 50.60 31.03
CA ALA A 182 -60.03 51.48 32.07
C ALA A 182 -60.49 52.94 31.85
N ALA A 183 -60.46 53.42 30.60
CA ALA A 183 -60.90 54.75 30.22
C ALA A 183 -62.40 54.94 30.48
N GLY A 184 -63.23 53.94 30.13
CA GLY A 184 -64.66 53.93 30.42
C GLY A 184 -64.96 53.97 31.93
N ARG A 185 -64.25 53.15 32.73
CA ARG A 185 -64.38 53.15 34.20
C ARG A 185 -63.97 54.49 34.82
N HIS A 186 -62.86 55.07 34.35
CA HIS A 186 -62.38 56.37 34.81
C HIS A 186 -63.38 57.49 34.46
N SER A 187 -63.93 57.50 33.23
CA SER A 187 -64.95 58.47 32.83
C SER A 187 -66.20 58.39 33.70
N ALA A 188 -66.73 57.18 33.94
CA ALA A 188 -67.89 56.99 34.80
C ALA A 188 -67.62 57.41 36.25
N ALA A 189 -66.43 57.10 36.79
CA ALA A 189 -66.05 57.53 38.14
C ALA A 189 -65.89 59.05 38.25
N ARG A 190 -65.42 59.72 37.18
CA ARG A 190 -65.33 61.18 37.11
C ARG A 190 -66.70 61.83 37.16
N GLU A 191 -67.68 61.30 36.44
CA GLU A 191 -69.07 61.77 36.47
C GLU A 191 -69.66 61.64 37.88
N ILE A 192 -69.50 60.47 38.51
CA ILE A 192 -69.95 60.24 39.90
C ILE A 192 -69.28 61.21 40.87
N GLN A 193 -67.97 61.40 40.76
CA GLN A 193 -67.24 62.32 41.64
C GLN A 193 -67.71 63.77 41.50
N LEU A 194 -68.00 64.22 40.27
CA LEU A 194 -68.54 65.55 40.00
C LEU A 194 -69.96 65.70 40.56
N GLU A 195 -70.82 64.69 40.40
CA GLU A 195 -72.17 64.68 40.97
C GLU A 195 -72.12 64.77 42.51
N LYS A 196 -71.28 63.96 43.15
CA LYS A 196 -71.08 63.99 44.61
C LYS A 196 -70.48 65.31 45.09
N LYS A 197 -69.56 65.88 44.32
CA LYS A 197 -68.99 67.21 44.60
C LYS A 197 -70.05 68.30 44.55
N LEU A 198 -70.87 68.32 43.50
CA LEU A 198 -71.96 69.29 43.37
C LEU A 198 -72.95 69.15 44.53
N ARG A 199 -73.36 67.92 44.85
CA ARG A 199 -74.26 67.66 45.98
C ARG A 199 -73.71 68.15 47.32
N TRP A 200 -72.43 67.94 47.58
CA TRP A 200 -71.76 68.45 48.78
C TRP A 200 -71.71 69.98 48.80
N LEU A 201 -71.37 70.62 47.67
CA LEU A 201 -71.34 72.08 47.57
C LEU A 201 -72.73 72.72 47.72
N ASP A 202 -73.77 72.11 47.13
CA ASP A 202 -75.16 72.56 47.27
C ASP A 202 -75.60 72.48 48.74
N LEU A 203 -75.32 71.36 49.43
CA LEU A 203 -75.63 71.21 50.86
C LEU A 203 -74.82 72.17 51.73
N ARG A 204 -73.57 72.44 51.37
CA ARG A 204 -72.72 73.44 52.04
C ARG A 204 -73.31 74.84 51.89
N GLU A 205 -73.76 75.19 50.69
CA GLU A 205 -74.38 76.49 50.40
C GLU A 205 -75.72 76.62 51.13
N GLU A 206 -76.58 75.59 51.10
CA GLU A 206 -77.82 75.53 51.87
C GLU A 206 -77.57 75.69 53.37
N ARG A 207 -76.55 75.02 53.92
CA ARG A 207 -76.19 75.16 55.33
C ARG A 207 -75.70 76.58 55.67
N LEU A 208 -74.83 77.16 54.83
CA LEU A 208 -74.35 78.53 55.02
C LEU A 208 -75.51 79.55 54.97
N ALA A 209 -76.45 79.38 54.04
CA ALA A 209 -77.65 80.20 53.96
C ALA A 209 -78.56 80.08 55.20
N ASN A 210 -78.56 78.90 55.85
CA ASN A 210 -79.33 78.63 57.07
C ASN A 210 -78.51 78.74 58.38
N ALA A 211 -77.26 79.20 58.33
CA ALA A 211 -76.35 79.20 59.47
C ALA A 211 -76.85 80.06 60.65
N ALA A 212 -77.56 81.16 60.36
CA ALA A 212 -78.17 82.00 61.38
C ALA A 212 -79.28 81.26 62.16
N ALA A 213 -80.04 80.39 61.50
CA ALA A 213 -81.09 79.58 62.11
C ALA A 213 -80.51 78.40 62.92
N GLU A 214 -79.43 77.77 62.43
CA GLU A 214 -78.70 76.71 63.16
C GLU A 214 -78.10 77.23 64.47
N LEU A 215 -77.45 78.41 64.44
CA LEU A 215 -76.90 79.07 65.62
C LEU A 215 -77.99 79.54 66.59
N ALA A 216 -79.10 80.08 66.07
CA ALA A 216 -80.23 80.52 66.90
C ALA A 216 -80.89 79.36 67.66
N ALA A 217 -80.96 78.16 67.07
CA ALA A 217 -81.52 76.97 67.72
C ALA A 217 -80.66 76.42 68.88
N GLN A 218 -79.40 76.84 68.98
CA GLN A 218 -78.47 76.44 70.05
C GLN A 218 -78.41 77.45 71.21
N LEU A 219 -79.17 78.56 71.12
CA LEU A 219 -79.24 79.55 72.19
C LEU A 219 -80.01 79.00 73.39
N VAL A 220 -79.36 78.98 74.55
CA VAL A 220 -79.96 78.63 75.84
C VAL A 220 -80.24 79.94 76.58
N GLU A 221 -81.48 80.10 77.06
CA GLU A 221 -81.92 81.31 77.75
C GLU A 221 -81.11 81.51 79.04
N GLY A 222 -80.41 82.65 79.15
CA GLY A 222 -79.55 82.99 80.29
C GLY A 222 -78.07 82.58 80.15
N GLU A 223 -77.66 81.96 79.05
CA GLU A 223 -76.24 81.71 78.75
C GLU A 223 -75.69 82.70 77.72
N SER A 224 -74.40 83.04 77.83
CA SER A 224 -73.75 83.98 76.92
C SER A 224 -73.64 83.38 75.51
N CYS A 225 -74.21 84.05 74.52
CA CYS A 225 -74.12 83.62 73.13
C CYS A 225 -72.67 83.56 72.64
N PRO A 226 -72.23 82.47 71.98
CA PRO A 226 -70.84 82.28 71.56
C PRO A 226 -70.41 83.21 70.40
N VAL A 227 -71.34 83.89 69.73
CA VAL A 227 -71.04 84.79 68.60
C VAL A 227 -70.90 86.26 69.05
N CYS A 228 -71.82 86.73 69.89
CA CYS A 228 -71.88 88.15 70.30
C CYS A 228 -71.76 88.40 71.81
N GLY A 229 -71.84 87.36 72.65
CA GLY A 229 -71.71 87.44 74.12
C GLY A 229 -72.97 87.88 74.89
N SER A 230 -74.11 88.10 74.23
CA SER A 230 -75.38 88.51 74.87
C SER A 230 -76.15 87.33 75.46
N GLU A 231 -76.90 87.57 76.55
CA GLU A 231 -77.80 86.59 77.21
C GLU A 231 -79.26 86.68 76.70
N GLU A 232 -79.63 87.75 75.98
CA GLU A 232 -80.99 87.99 75.48
C GLU A 232 -81.04 88.15 73.94
N HIS A 233 -82.00 87.48 73.29
CA HIS A 233 -82.25 87.52 71.83
C HIS A 233 -83.76 87.64 71.54
N PRO A 234 -84.29 88.83 71.24
CA PRO A 234 -85.74 89.07 71.14
C PRO A 234 -86.40 88.64 69.82
N ALA A 235 -85.61 88.40 68.76
CA ALA A 235 -86.10 87.92 67.46
C ALA A 235 -85.10 86.93 66.84
N PRO A 236 -84.90 85.74 67.45
CA PRO A 236 -84.03 84.71 66.90
C PRO A 236 -84.56 84.24 65.53
N ALA A 237 -83.65 83.91 64.61
CA ALA A 237 -84.03 83.36 63.31
C ALA A 237 -84.79 82.04 63.48
N GLU A 238 -85.94 81.89 62.81
CA GLU A 238 -86.77 80.68 62.94
C GLU A 238 -86.02 79.45 62.42
N ALA A 239 -85.79 78.48 63.30
CA ALA A 239 -85.24 77.19 62.94
C ALA A 239 -86.33 76.32 62.30
N ALA A 240 -86.39 76.29 60.96
CA ALA A 240 -87.15 75.27 60.27
C ALA A 240 -86.58 73.88 60.65
N ALA A 241 -87.44 72.88 60.90
CA ALA A 241 -87.00 71.52 61.26
C ALA A 241 -86.05 70.88 60.22
N SER A 242 -86.11 71.35 58.96
CA SER A 242 -85.18 70.98 57.89
C SER A 242 -83.76 71.51 58.09
N ALA A 243 -83.57 72.63 58.81
CA ALA A 243 -82.26 73.26 59.02
C ALA A 243 -81.37 72.48 60.02
N LEU A 244 -81.97 71.74 60.96
CA LEU A 244 -81.26 71.03 62.03
C LEU A 244 -80.57 69.72 61.56
N GLY A 245 -80.88 69.21 60.37
CA GLY A 245 -80.27 68.01 59.78
C GLY A 245 -79.20 68.28 58.71
N LEU A 246 -79.02 69.54 58.30
CA LEU A 246 -78.14 69.92 57.18
C LEU A 246 -76.66 69.61 57.47
N GLY A 247 -76.21 69.76 58.72
CA GLY A 247 -74.83 69.45 59.11
C GLY A 247 -74.46 67.97 58.95
N GLN A 248 -75.33 67.04 59.38
CA GLN A 248 -75.12 65.60 59.18
C GLN A 248 -75.23 65.21 57.71
N ALA A 249 -76.16 65.82 56.96
CA ALA A 249 -76.30 65.58 55.53
C ALA A 249 -75.09 66.07 54.73
N GLU A 250 -74.50 67.22 55.10
CA GLU A 250 -73.26 67.74 54.53
C GLU A 250 -72.08 66.80 54.82
N GLU A 251 -71.93 66.33 56.06
CA GLU A 251 -70.83 65.44 56.46
C GLU A 251 -70.89 64.09 55.72
N VAL A 252 -72.09 63.51 55.56
CA VAL A 252 -72.29 62.31 54.73
C VAL A 252 -71.97 62.59 53.26
N ALA A 253 -72.39 63.73 52.71
CA ALA A 253 -72.09 64.11 51.33
C ALA A 253 -70.58 64.37 51.11
N GLN A 254 -69.89 64.91 52.11
CA GLN A 254 -68.44 65.08 52.10
C GLN A 254 -67.73 63.73 52.08
N GLN A 255 -68.13 62.78 52.93
CA GLN A 255 -67.56 61.43 52.95
C GLN A 255 -67.81 60.69 51.63
N ASP A 256 -69.00 60.81 51.07
CA ASP A 256 -69.33 60.28 49.74
C ASP A 256 -68.44 60.88 48.64
N HIS A 257 -68.17 62.18 48.71
CA HIS A 257 -67.27 62.88 47.78
C HIS A 257 -65.82 62.43 47.92
N GLU A 258 -65.28 62.37 49.14
CA GLU A 258 -63.91 61.90 49.43
C GLU A 258 -63.71 60.44 49.00
N ALA A 259 -64.72 59.58 49.22
CA ALA A 259 -64.71 58.20 48.76
C ALA A 259 -64.74 58.11 47.21
N ALA A 260 -65.55 58.96 46.55
CA ALA A 260 -65.59 59.03 45.09
C ALA A 260 -64.27 59.58 44.50
N GLU A 261 -63.63 60.55 45.14
CA GLU A 261 -62.33 61.10 44.77
C GLU A 261 -61.21 60.06 44.91
N THR A 262 -61.18 59.32 46.02
CA THR A 262 -60.22 58.23 46.23
C THR A 262 -60.37 57.14 45.16
N LYS A 263 -61.62 56.78 44.82
CA LYS A 263 -61.91 55.81 43.75
C LYS A 263 -61.49 56.34 42.37
N LEU A 264 -61.70 57.63 42.09
CA LEU A 264 -61.27 58.27 40.85
C LEU A 264 -59.74 58.24 40.72
N LEU A 265 -59.01 58.60 41.77
CA LEU A 265 -57.55 58.55 41.82
C LEU A 265 -57.02 57.13 41.54
N ALA A 266 -57.59 56.11 42.18
CA ALA A 266 -57.20 54.72 41.94
C ALA A 266 -57.44 54.28 40.47
N LEU A 267 -58.57 54.69 39.88
CA LEU A 267 -58.88 54.41 38.47
C LEU A 267 -58.01 55.24 37.51
N ALA A 268 -57.57 56.44 37.90
CA ALA A 268 -56.64 57.25 37.12
C ALA A 268 -55.25 56.59 37.06
N THR A 269 -54.76 56.02 38.16
CA THR A 269 -53.53 55.22 38.15
C THR A 269 -53.66 54.01 37.24
N ALA A 270 -54.75 53.24 37.35
CA ALA A 270 -54.98 52.07 36.49
C ALA A 270 -55.06 52.43 35.00
N LEU A 271 -55.67 53.57 34.65
CA LEU A 271 -55.69 54.09 33.29
C LEU A 271 -54.28 54.52 32.84
N GLY A 272 -53.50 55.14 33.72
CA GLY A 272 -52.10 55.49 33.47
C GLY A 272 -51.24 54.28 33.14
N ASP A 273 -51.37 53.20 33.94
CA ASP A 273 -50.64 51.94 33.72
C ASP A 273 -51.04 51.28 32.39
N ALA A 274 -52.35 51.27 32.07
CA ALA A 274 -52.84 50.75 30.79
C ALA A 274 -52.32 51.56 29.60
N ASN A 275 -52.31 52.90 29.69
CA ASN A 275 -51.74 53.78 28.67
C ASN A 275 -50.24 53.52 28.46
N GLN A 276 -49.48 53.36 29.55
CA GLN A 276 -48.06 53.04 29.49
C GLN A 276 -47.82 51.68 28.82
N GLN A 277 -48.61 50.67 29.16
CA GLN A 277 -48.49 49.34 28.56
C GLN A 277 -48.77 49.36 27.05
N VAL A 278 -49.80 50.08 26.61
CA VAL A 278 -50.11 50.29 25.19
C VAL A 278 -48.95 51.00 24.48
N ALA A 279 -48.38 52.04 25.08
CA ALA A 279 -47.26 52.78 24.50
C ALA A 279 -45.99 51.92 24.35
N VAL A 280 -45.66 51.08 25.35
CA VAL A 280 -44.52 50.17 25.30
C VAL A 280 -44.69 49.14 24.17
N LEU A 281 -45.86 48.50 24.10
CA LEU A 281 -46.14 47.50 23.07
C LEU A 281 -46.22 48.11 21.66
N ALA A 282 -46.74 49.34 21.53
CA ALA A 282 -46.70 50.08 20.27
C ALA A 282 -45.26 50.35 19.80
N GLY A 283 -44.38 50.77 20.72
CA GLY A 283 -42.95 50.99 20.44
C GLY A 283 -42.19 49.72 20.04
N GLN A 284 -42.69 48.54 20.41
CA GLN A 284 -42.17 47.24 20.00
C GLN A 284 -42.77 46.73 18.68
N GLY A 285 -43.58 47.54 17.98
CA GLY A 285 -44.20 47.16 16.71
C GLY A 285 -45.60 46.54 16.85
N GLY A 286 -46.21 46.58 18.04
CA GLY A 286 -47.55 46.01 18.29
C GLY A 286 -48.68 46.66 17.50
N ALA A 287 -48.47 47.87 16.95
CA ALA A 287 -49.42 48.56 16.09
C ALA A 287 -49.53 47.97 14.67
N THR A 288 -48.65 47.04 14.31
CA THR A 288 -48.69 46.32 13.03
C THR A 288 -50.01 45.52 12.91
N PRO A 289 -50.69 45.51 11.75
CA PRO A 289 -51.86 44.65 11.52
C PRO A 289 -51.51 43.16 11.75
N GLU A 290 -52.35 42.44 12.49
CA GLU A 290 -52.08 41.01 12.80
C GLU A 290 -51.97 40.15 11.54
N GLU A 291 -52.75 40.44 10.49
CA GLU A 291 -52.66 39.72 9.22
C GLU A 291 -51.28 39.89 8.56
N GLU A 292 -50.73 41.11 8.58
CA GLU A 292 -49.39 41.38 8.05
C GLU A 292 -48.30 40.71 8.90
N ALA A 293 -48.42 40.74 10.23
CA ALA A 293 -47.49 40.08 11.14
C ALA A 293 -47.50 38.55 10.95
N LEU A 294 -48.68 37.94 10.80
CA LEU A 294 -48.83 36.51 10.52
C LEU A 294 -48.23 36.13 9.16
N GLN A 295 -48.50 36.91 8.10
CA GLN A 295 -47.91 36.67 6.79
C GLN A 295 -46.38 36.77 6.81
N ALA A 296 -45.83 37.79 7.48
CA ALA A 296 -44.39 37.93 7.64
C ALA A 296 -43.76 36.74 8.38
N ALA A 297 -44.41 36.27 9.46
CA ALA A 297 -43.96 35.09 10.20
C ALA A 297 -44.01 33.81 9.37
N ASP A 298 -45.03 33.63 8.52
CA ASP A 298 -45.14 32.47 7.64
C ASP A 298 -44.05 32.48 6.54
N VAL A 299 -43.80 33.63 5.94
CA VAL A 299 -42.71 33.81 4.95
C VAL A 299 -41.36 33.51 5.61
N ALA A 300 -41.07 34.11 6.76
CA ALA A 300 -39.82 33.90 7.48
C ALA A 300 -39.62 32.43 7.90
N ARG A 301 -40.69 31.76 8.40
CA ARG A 301 -40.64 30.33 8.71
C ARG A 301 -40.39 29.46 7.49
N SER A 302 -41.00 29.79 6.36
CA SER A 302 -40.78 29.04 5.12
C SER A 302 -39.32 29.15 4.64
N ALA A 303 -38.75 30.36 4.70
CA ALA A 303 -37.35 30.61 4.37
C ALA A 303 -36.39 29.87 5.33
N ALA A 304 -36.65 29.94 6.64
CA ALA A 304 -35.86 29.22 7.65
C ALA A 304 -35.88 27.71 7.44
N ARG A 305 -37.06 27.13 7.14
CA ARG A 305 -37.20 25.69 6.85
C ARG A 305 -36.47 25.29 5.57
N ALA A 306 -36.54 26.11 4.52
CA ALA A 306 -35.84 25.86 3.26
C ALA A 306 -34.32 25.88 3.47
N ALA A 307 -33.80 26.90 4.17
CA ALA A 307 -32.39 27.03 4.48
C ALA A 307 -31.87 25.88 5.37
N GLN A 308 -32.62 25.49 6.41
CA GLN A 308 -32.26 24.36 7.27
C GLN A 308 -32.26 23.03 6.50
N THR A 309 -33.17 22.86 5.54
CA THR A 309 -33.19 21.68 4.66
C THR A 309 -31.99 21.68 3.72
N ALA A 310 -31.58 22.85 3.22
CA ALA A 310 -30.37 23.01 2.42
C ALA A 310 -29.11 22.61 3.21
N VAL A 311 -28.98 23.03 4.48
CA VAL A 311 -27.87 22.62 5.37
C VAL A 311 -27.76 21.08 5.46
N LYS A 312 -28.88 20.39 5.68
CA LYS A 312 -28.90 18.91 5.77
C LYS A 312 -28.50 18.27 4.44
N ARG A 313 -29.10 18.71 3.33
CA ARG A 313 -28.79 18.18 1.99
C ARG A 313 -27.34 18.41 1.59
N LEU A 314 -26.80 19.57 1.92
CA LEU A 314 -25.41 19.93 1.67
C LEU A 314 -24.45 19.03 2.44
N ALA A 315 -24.73 18.73 3.72
CA ALA A 315 -23.95 17.77 4.49
C ALA A 315 -23.98 16.36 3.85
N ASP A 316 -25.17 15.90 3.41
CA ASP A 316 -25.32 14.60 2.75
C ASP A 316 -24.57 14.54 1.41
N ILE A 317 -24.64 15.60 0.59
CA ILE A 317 -23.94 15.68 -0.70
C ILE A 317 -22.43 15.73 -0.48
N ARG A 318 -21.92 16.54 0.46
CA ARG A 318 -20.49 16.58 0.78
C ARG A 318 -19.97 15.21 1.21
N LYS A 319 -20.72 14.48 2.04
CA LYS A 319 -20.37 13.09 2.42
C LYS A 319 -20.36 12.13 1.22
N LYS A 320 -21.29 12.29 0.28
CA LYS A 320 -21.29 11.50 -0.97
C LYS A 320 -20.10 11.83 -1.88
N ILE A 321 -19.72 13.11 -1.96
CA ILE A 321 -18.54 13.55 -2.72
C ILE A 321 -17.28 12.94 -2.10
N GLU A 322 -17.07 13.10 -0.79
CA GLU A 322 -15.92 12.53 -0.08
C GLU A 322 -15.81 11.01 -0.29
N ALA A 323 -16.92 10.28 -0.17
CA ALA A 323 -16.95 8.84 -0.41
C ALA A 323 -16.59 8.47 -1.87
N LYS A 324 -17.02 9.27 -2.85
CA LYS A 324 -16.71 9.05 -4.27
C LYS A 324 -15.27 9.42 -4.60
N GLU A 325 -14.75 10.51 -4.05
CA GLU A 325 -13.34 10.89 -4.18
C GLU A 325 -12.42 9.80 -3.64
N ALA A 326 -12.72 9.29 -2.44
CA ALA A 326 -11.99 8.15 -1.87
C ALA A 326 -12.08 6.90 -2.76
N GLY A 327 -13.25 6.63 -3.36
CA GLY A 327 -13.44 5.55 -4.32
C GLY A 327 -12.62 5.72 -5.60
N ILE A 328 -12.56 6.94 -6.14
CA ILE A 328 -11.75 7.28 -7.32
C ILE A 328 -10.26 7.06 -7.02
N THR A 329 -9.76 7.60 -5.91
CA THR A 329 -8.35 7.44 -5.53
C THR A 329 -7.99 5.96 -5.32
N ALA A 330 -8.88 5.18 -4.71
CA ALA A 330 -8.66 3.73 -4.53
C ALA A 330 -8.62 2.98 -5.88
N LEU A 331 -9.54 3.30 -6.80
CA LEU A 331 -9.57 2.70 -8.13
C LEU A 331 -8.39 3.12 -9.00
N GLU A 332 -7.95 4.37 -8.93
CA GLU A 332 -6.75 4.85 -9.63
C GLU A 332 -5.49 4.13 -9.14
N SER A 333 -5.36 3.93 -7.83
CA SER A 333 -4.26 3.15 -7.26
C SER A 333 -4.28 1.69 -7.76
N GLN A 334 -5.45 1.05 -7.76
CA GLN A 334 -5.61 -0.31 -8.28
C GLN A 334 -5.32 -0.39 -9.79
N ALA A 335 -5.76 0.60 -10.57
CA ALA A 335 -5.48 0.69 -12.00
C ALA A 335 -3.99 0.86 -12.27
N HIS A 336 -3.29 1.68 -11.48
CA HIS A 336 -1.83 1.84 -11.61
C HIS A 336 -1.08 0.53 -11.32
N VAL A 337 -1.47 -0.20 -10.27
CA VAL A 337 -0.90 -1.52 -9.97
C VAL A 337 -1.17 -2.51 -11.10
N ALA A 338 -2.40 -2.56 -11.60
CA ALA A 338 -2.77 -3.46 -12.71
C ALA A 338 -2.02 -3.13 -14.01
N ALA A 339 -1.84 -1.84 -14.33
CA ALA A 339 -1.09 -1.39 -15.50
C ALA A 339 0.41 -1.75 -15.39
N SER A 340 1.00 -1.61 -14.20
CA SER A 340 2.38 -2.04 -13.93
C SER A 340 2.56 -3.55 -14.10
N GLU A 341 1.60 -4.33 -13.59
CA GLU A 341 1.56 -5.78 -13.78
C GLU A 341 1.39 -6.17 -15.26
N LEU A 342 0.52 -5.49 -16.00
CA LEU A 342 0.33 -5.71 -17.43
C LEU A 342 1.61 -5.40 -18.21
N ALA A 343 2.31 -4.31 -17.88
CA ALA A 343 3.59 -3.97 -18.49
C ALA A 343 4.66 -5.05 -18.22
N ARG A 344 4.73 -5.55 -16.98
CA ARG A 344 5.64 -6.64 -16.60
C ARG A 344 5.34 -7.94 -17.34
N VAL A 345 4.07 -8.34 -17.42
CA VAL A 345 3.66 -9.54 -18.17
C VAL A 345 3.95 -9.38 -19.66
N THR A 346 3.71 -8.19 -20.23
CA THR A 346 3.98 -7.90 -21.64
C THR A 346 5.48 -8.00 -21.95
N ALA A 347 6.34 -7.44 -21.08
CA ALA A 347 7.79 -7.58 -21.21
C ALA A 347 8.25 -9.04 -21.10
N ALA A 348 7.69 -9.80 -20.16
CA ALA A 348 7.98 -11.23 -20.01
C ALA A 348 7.55 -12.05 -21.25
N ILE A 349 6.42 -11.71 -21.87
CA ILE A 349 6.00 -12.34 -23.14
C ILE A 349 7.01 -12.06 -24.25
N ALA A 350 7.49 -10.82 -24.37
CA ALA A 350 8.49 -10.45 -25.37
C ALA A 350 9.79 -11.25 -25.15
N GLU A 351 10.33 -11.26 -23.92
CA GLU A 351 11.55 -11.99 -23.57
C GLU A 351 11.42 -13.50 -23.86
N VAL A 352 10.32 -14.13 -23.43
CA VAL A 352 10.09 -15.55 -23.69
C VAL A 352 9.90 -15.82 -25.19
N SER A 353 9.32 -14.87 -25.94
CA SER A 353 9.16 -15.02 -27.39
C SER A 353 10.50 -14.95 -28.13
N ASP A 354 11.41 -14.08 -27.69
CA ASP A 354 12.78 -13.98 -28.22
C ASP A 354 13.62 -15.23 -27.87
N GLN A 355 13.46 -15.76 -26.65
CA GLN A 355 14.07 -17.02 -26.26
C GLN A 355 13.53 -18.20 -27.09
N LEU A 356 12.23 -18.21 -27.36
CA LEU A 356 11.61 -19.24 -28.21
C LEU A 356 12.13 -19.16 -29.66
N SER A 357 12.18 -17.98 -30.26
CA SER A 357 12.65 -17.83 -31.65
C SER A 357 14.12 -18.26 -31.78
N SER A 358 15.00 -17.78 -30.90
CA SER A 358 16.43 -18.15 -30.93
C SER A 358 16.67 -19.64 -30.69
N LEU A 359 15.94 -20.26 -29.76
CA LEU A 359 16.04 -21.69 -29.49
C LEU A 359 15.48 -22.53 -30.64
N GLU A 360 14.37 -22.10 -31.24
CA GLU A 360 13.75 -22.78 -32.37
C GLU A 360 14.62 -22.70 -33.63
N GLU A 361 15.28 -21.57 -33.89
CA GLU A 361 16.29 -21.44 -34.95
C GLU A 361 17.50 -22.36 -34.72
N ALA A 362 18.04 -22.40 -33.49
CA ALA A 362 19.15 -23.27 -33.14
C ALA A 362 18.81 -24.76 -33.30
N LEU A 363 17.58 -25.15 -32.90
CA LEU A 363 17.10 -26.52 -33.03
C LEU A 363 16.74 -26.90 -34.47
N ALA A 364 16.24 -25.96 -35.28
CA ALA A 364 15.88 -26.23 -36.67
C ALA A 364 17.07 -26.76 -37.50
N GLY A 365 18.25 -26.15 -37.33
CA GLY A 365 19.48 -26.62 -37.97
C GLY A 365 19.91 -28.01 -37.48
N LEU A 366 19.76 -28.27 -36.18
CA LEU A 366 20.11 -29.55 -35.56
C LEU A 366 19.09 -30.67 -35.85
N ARG A 367 17.86 -30.34 -36.23
CA ARG A 367 16.83 -31.34 -36.59
C ARG A 367 17.04 -31.95 -37.96
N GLY A 368 17.75 -31.29 -38.87
CA GLY A 368 18.12 -31.89 -40.17
C GLY A 368 16.93 -32.43 -40.99
N GLY A 369 15.75 -31.82 -40.88
CA GLY A 369 14.52 -32.28 -41.55
C GLY A 369 13.68 -33.29 -40.75
N HIS A 370 14.16 -33.79 -39.62
CA HIS A 370 13.38 -34.61 -38.69
C HIS A 370 12.43 -33.74 -37.86
N ARG A 371 11.31 -34.33 -37.40
CA ARG A 371 10.30 -33.62 -36.58
C ARG A 371 10.79 -33.29 -35.16
N SER A 372 11.79 -34.01 -34.65
CA SER A 372 12.40 -33.78 -33.35
C SER A 372 13.85 -34.30 -33.33
N LEU A 373 14.66 -33.78 -32.41
CA LEU A 373 16.00 -34.28 -32.15
C LEU A 373 15.98 -35.72 -31.66
N ALA A 374 14.98 -36.12 -30.88
CA ALA A 374 14.84 -37.51 -30.44
C ALA A 374 14.68 -38.49 -31.62
N LEU A 375 13.94 -38.10 -32.67
CA LEU A 375 13.80 -38.91 -33.88
C LEU A 375 15.09 -38.95 -34.70
N ARG A 376 15.79 -37.82 -34.82
CA ARG A 376 17.09 -37.75 -35.49
C ARG A 376 18.16 -38.57 -34.75
N LEU A 377 18.20 -38.48 -33.42
CA LEU A 377 19.12 -39.25 -32.58
C LEU A 377 18.97 -40.74 -32.83
N ARG A 378 17.72 -41.22 -32.92
CA ARG A 378 17.43 -42.63 -33.21
C ARG A 378 17.92 -43.05 -34.60
N SER A 379 17.71 -42.20 -35.62
CA SER A 379 18.24 -42.43 -36.97
C SER A 379 19.77 -42.50 -36.97
N LEU A 380 20.45 -41.57 -36.31
CA LEU A 380 21.91 -41.57 -36.15
C LEU A 380 22.44 -42.80 -35.41
N GLN A 381 21.73 -43.25 -34.36
CA GLN A 381 22.07 -44.47 -33.61
C GLN A 381 21.96 -45.72 -34.49
N ASN A 382 20.90 -45.82 -35.30
CA ASN A 382 20.72 -46.92 -36.25
C ASN A 382 21.83 -46.93 -37.32
N ALA A 383 22.13 -45.75 -37.87
CA ALA A 383 23.17 -45.56 -38.87
C ALA A 383 24.57 -45.93 -38.32
N ALA A 384 24.92 -45.44 -37.13
CA ALA A 384 26.18 -45.78 -36.46
C ALA A 384 26.28 -47.28 -36.15
N ALA A 385 25.20 -47.91 -35.67
CA ALA A 385 25.18 -49.35 -35.39
C ALA A 385 25.39 -50.19 -36.67
N THR A 386 24.90 -49.72 -37.82
CA THR A 386 25.08 -50.41 -39.11
C THR A 386 26.52 -50.29 -39.61
N LEU A 387 27.15 -49.12 -39.49
CA LEU A 387 28.57 -48.94 -39.81
C LEU A 387 29.48 -49.73 -38.85
N GLU A 388 29.17 -49.77 -37.55
CA GLU A 388 29.91 -50.57 -36.56
C GLU A 388 29.90 -52.06 -36.91
N LYS A 389 28.73 -52.61 -37.26
CA LYS A 389 28.61 -54.00 -37.73
C LYS A 389 29.50 -54.24 -38.95
N THR A 390 29.49 -53.31 -39.90
CA THR A 390 30.30 -53.42 -41.12
C THR A 390 31.81 -53.36 -40.83
N LEU A 391 32.25 -52.45 -39.97
CA LEU A 391 33.66 -52.38 -39.52
C LEU A 391 34.09 -53.65 -38.76
N THR A 392 33.22 -54.20 -37.91
CA THR A 392 33.55 -55.44 -37.20
C THR A 392 33.69 -56.62 -38.16
N ALA A 393 32.84 -56.71 -39.18
CA ALA A 393 32.94 -57.73 -40.22
C ALA A 393 34.21 -57.55 -41.08
N GLN A 394 34.55 -56.31 -41.43
CA GLN A 394 35.79 -55.98 -42.14
C GLN A 394 37.03 -56.40 -41.33
N ALA A 395 37.10 -56.01 -40.06
CA ALA A 395 38.23 -56.36 -39.18
C ALA A 395 38.35 -57.88 -38.95
N GLN A 396 37.22 -58.59 -38.89
CA GLN A 396 37.21 -60.06 -38.82
C GLN A 396 37.74 -60.70 -40.10
N LEU A 397 37.38 -60.17 -41.27
CA LEU A 397 37.88 -60.63 -42.56
C LEU A 397 39.40 -60.38 -42.68
N GLU A 398 39.87 -59.16 -42.41
CA GLU A 398 41.30 -58.81 -42.44
C GLU A 398 42.13 -59.71 -41.50
N LYS A 399 41.60 -59.99 -40.29
CA LYS A 399 42.25 -60.89 -39.34
C LYS A 399 42.25 -62.35 -39.81
N ALA A 400 41.18 -62.81 -40.43
CA ALA A 400 41.09 -64.15 -41.00
C ALA A 400 42.08 -64.29 -42.17
N GLU A 401 42.17 -63.30 -43.06
CA GLU A 401 43.11 -63.26 -44.17
C GLU A 401 44.57 -63.21 -43.71
N ALA A 402 44.88 -62.41 -42.68
CA ALA A 402 46.21 -62.36 -42.08
C ALA A 402 46.61 -63.73 -41.50
N ARG A 403 45.71 -64.40 -40.77
CA ARG A 403 45.93 -65.75 -40.24
C ARG A 403 46.09 -66.79 -41.34
N ALA A 404 45.31 -66.70 -42.42
CA ALA A 404 45.44 -67.59 -43.57
C ALA A 404 46.76 -67.39 -44.30
N ARG A 405 47.22 -66.15 -44.47
CA ARG A 405 48.56 -65.84 -45.02
C ARG A 405 49.68 -66.39 -44.14
N GLU A 406 49.56 -66.21 -42.83
CA GLU A 406 50.54 -66.74 -41.85
C GLU A 406 50.58 -68.28 -41.89
N ALA A 407 49.42 -68.95 -41.85
CA ALA A 407 49.33 -70.41 -41.92
C ALA A 407 49.91 -70.95 -43.25
N ARG A 408 49.64 -70.28 -44.38
CA ARG A 408 50.21 -70.63 -45.68
C ARG A 408 51.72 -70.47 -45.69
N SER A 409 52.25 -69.35 -45.20
CA SER A 409 53.69 -69.11 -45.11
C SER A 409 54.41 -70.12 -44.19
N GLN A 410 53.80 -70.48 -43.06
CA GLN A 410 54.33 -71.53 -42.17
C GLN A 410 54.37 -72.90 -42.85
N LEU A 411 53.34 -73.24 -43.65
CA LEU A 411 53.32 -74.46 -44.44
C LEU A 411 54.37 -74.44 -45.56
N GLU A 412 54.50 -73.34 -46.29
CA GLU A 412 55.49 -73.17 -47.36
C GLU A 412 56.93 -73.30 -46.85
N ASN A 413 57.22 -72.79 -45.65
CA ASN A 413 58.53 -72.94 -45.00
C ASN A 413 58.79 -74.38 -44.54
N ALA A 414 57.77 -75.10 -44.09
CA ALA A 414 57.91 -76.46 -43.55
C ALA A 414 57.93 -77.57 -44.62
N LEU A 415 57.33 -77.33 -45.80
CA LEU A 415 57.30 -78.26 -46.93
C LEU A 415 58.71 -78.74 -47.38
N PRO A 416 59.70 -77.86 -47.62
CA PRO A 416 61.04 -78.27 -48.02
C PRO A 416 61.79 -79.02 -46.91
N GLU A 417 61.61 -78.66 -45.63
CA GLU A 417 62.23 -79.35 -44.48
C GLU A 417 61.73 -80.80 -44.35
N ALA A 418 60.45 -81.04 -44.64
CA ALA A 418 59.85 -82.37 -44.63
C ALA A 418 60.11 -83.18 -45.92
N GLY A 419 60.66 -82.54 -46.96
CA GLY A 419 61.05 -83.16 -48.23
C GLY A 419 59.91 -83.29 -49.26
N PHE A 420 58.92 -82.39 -49.23
CA PHE A 420 57.80 -82.34 -50.19
C PHE A 420 57.86 -81.08 -51.04
N GLY A 421 57.55 -81.20 -52.34
CA GLY A 421 57.54 -80.07 -53.29
C GLY A 421 56.25 -79.24 -53.26
N SER A 422 55.14 -79.82 -52.77
CA SER A 422 53.86 -79.14 -52.64
C SER A 422 53.02 -79.72 -51.50
N ALA A 423 52.03 -78.94 -51.03
CA ALA A 423 51.06 -79.40 -50.04
C ALA A 423 50.24 -80.62 -50.53
N ALA A 424 49.96 -80.68 -51.84
CA ALA A 424 49.26 -81.81 -52.46
C ALA A 424 50.09 -83.10 -52.40
N ASP A 425 51.41 -83.00 -52.58
CA ASP A 425 52.32 -84.16 -52.47
C ASP A 425 52.41 -84.68 -51.03
N ALA A 426 52.38 -83.78 -50.04
CA ALA A 426 52.36 -84.17 -48.63
C ALA A 426 51.04 -84.86 -48.25
N LEU A 427 49.90 -84.33 -48.71
CA LEU A 427 48.57 -84.91 -48.49
C LEU A 427 48.39 -86.28 -49.15
N ALA A 428 48.91 -86.48 -50.36
CA ALA A 428 48.84 -87.76 -51.06
C ALA A 428 49.64 -88.89 -50.37
N GLN A 429 50.58 -88.54 -49.49
CA GLN A 429 51.45 -89.47 -48.77
C GLN A 429 50.99 -89.72 -47.32
N LEU A 430 49.92 -89.05 -46.88
CA LEU A 430 49.23 -89.31 -45.62
C LEU A 430 48.28 -90.51 -45.80
N LEU A 431 48.68 -91.66 -45.26
CA LEU A 431 47.81 -92.83 -45.11
C LEU A 431 46.62 -92.51 -44.19
N ALA A 432 45.48 -93.15 -44.43
CA ALA A 432 44.33 -93.06 -43.53
C ALA A 432 44.70 -93.58 -42.13
N ASP A 433 44.15 -92.98 -41.08
CA ASP A 433 44.50 -93.29 -39.68
C ASP A 433 44.37 -94.79 -39.35
N THR A 434 43.44 -95.51 -40.00
CA THR A 434 43.23 -96.95 -39.86
C THR A 434 44.37 -97.79 -40.48
N GLU A 435 44.93 -97.36 -41.61
CA GLU A 435 46.00 -98.08 -42.33
C GLU A 435 47.37 -97.81 -41.70
N ALA A 436 47.62 -96.58 -41.25
CA ALA A 436 48.82 -96.21 -40.51
C ALA A 436 48.92 -96.94 -39.16
N ALA A 437 47.78 -97.15 -38.48
CA ALA A 437 47.72 -97.91 -37.22
C ALA A 437 48.02 -99.41 -37.43
N ALA A 438 47.49 -100.02 -38.50
CA ALA A 438 47.76 -101.43 -38.83
C ALA A 438 49.24 -101.70 -39.13
N LEU A 439 49.88 -100.86 -39.96
CA LEU A 439 51.31 -100.94 -40.27
C LEU A 439 52.23 -100.70 -39.05
N ARG A 440 51.81 -99.85 -38.11
CA ARG A 440 52.54 -99.66 -36.82
C ARG A 440 52.41 -100.86 -35.90
N ALA A 441 51.27 -101.54 -35.91
CA ALA A 441 51.06 -102.76 -35.13
C ALA A 441 51.92 -103.92 -35.66
N GLU A 442 52.06 -104.05 -36.98
CA GLU A 442 52.97 -105.05 -37.60
C GLU A 442 54.45 -104.76 -37.32
N LEU A 443 54.87 -103.48 -37.34
CA LEU A 443 56.24 -103.09 -36.97
C LEU A 443 56.57 -103.33 -35.49
N ARG A 444 55.61 -103.09 -34.58
CA ARG A 444 55.77 -103.41 -33.15
C ARG A 444 55.85 -104.92 -32.92
N ALA A 445 55.01 -105.72 -33.58
CA ALA A 445 55.08 -107.18 -33.50
C ALA A 445 56.45 -107.74 -33.96
N GLY A 446 57.09 -107.12 -34.96
CA GLY A 446 58.45 -107.48 -35.39
C GLY A 446 59.58 -107.01 -34.46
N GLN A 447 59.38 -105.90 -33.73
CA GLN A 447 60.33 -105.38 -32.74
C GLN A 447 60.24 -106.12 -31.41
N ASP A 448 59.04 -106.57 -31.02
CA ASP A 448 58.80 -107.36 -29.81
C ASP A 448 59.42 -108.77 -29.91
N GLU A 449 59.51 -109.35 -31.12
CA GLU A 449 60.19 -110.63 -31.37
C GLU A 449 61.74 -110.50 -31.34
N GLN A 450 62.28 -109.33 -31.73
CA GLN A 450 63.71 -109.00 -31.60
C GLN A 450 64.13 -108.71 -30.15
N ALA A 451 63.25 -108.08 -29.35
CA ALA A 451 63.49 -107.82 -27.94
C ALA A 451 63.47 -109.11 -27.09
N ARG A 452 62.59 -110.07 -27.43
CA ARG A 452 62.42 -111.36 -26.72
C ARG A 452 63.63 -112.31 -26.83
N ILE A 453 64.50 -112.14 -27.83
CA ILE A 453 65.76 -112.88 -27.99
C ILE A 453 66.94 -112.20 -27.26
N ALA A 454 66.86 -110.88 -27.03
CA ALA A 454 67.88 -110.12 -26.30
C ALA A 454 67.70 -110.16 -24.76
N GLU A 455 66.50 -110.48 -24.27
CA GLU A 455 66.14 -110.50 -22.85
C GLU A 455 66.46 -111.83 -22.12
N LEU A 456 66.94 -112.87 -22.84
CA LEU A 456 67.34 -114.16 -22.25
C LEU A 456 68.74 -114.14 -21.59
N PHE A 457 69.46 -113.00 -21.64
CA PHE A 457 70.77 -112.79 -21.03
C PHE A 457 70.91 -111.37 -20.46
N ALA A 458 70.12 -111.01 -19.44
CA ALA A 458 70.49 -110.09 -18.34
C ALA A 458 69.26 -109.66 -17.52
N SER A 459 69.00 -110.29 -16.37
CA SER A 459 68.27 -109.62 -15.27
C SER A 459 68.43 -110.39 -13.94
N GLU A 460 69.40 -109.97 -13.14
CA GLU A 460 69.48 -110.29 -11.70
C GLU A 460 69.61 -109.00 -10.85
N GLU A 461 68.92 -107.91 -11.25
CA GLU A 461 68.85 -106.67 -10.44
C GLU A 461 67.46 -105.99 -10.54
N LEU A 462 66.40 -106.76 -10.27
CA LEU A 462 65.02 -106.24 -10.18
C LEU A 462 64.25 -106.82 -8.98
N VAL A 463 64.89 -106.84 -7.80
CA VAL A 463 64.25 -107.29 -6.53
C VAL A 463 64.36 -106.27 -5.38
N LEU A 464 64.96 -105.07 -5.57
CA LEU A 464 65.20 -104.15 -4.45
C LEU A 464 64.57 -102.74 -4.54
N ALA A 465 63.72 -102.46 -5.52
CA ALA A 465 62.99 -101.18 -5.59
C ALA A 465 61.47 -101.32 -5.27
N GLN A 466 61.10 -102.34 -4.49
CA GLN A 466 59.73 -102.59 -4.02
C GLN A 466 59.60 -102.50 -2.48
N GLN A 467 60.48 -101.74 -1.81
CA GLN A 467 60.47 -101.63 -0.33
C GLN A 467 60.70 -100.20 0.21
N GLU A 468 60.19 -99.16 -0.48
CA GLU A 468 60.07 -97.80 0.11
C GLU A 468 58.66 -97.21 -0.10
N ALA A 469 57.64 -98.08 -0.01
CA ALA A 469 56.27 -97.67 0.22
C ALA A 469 55.86 -98.18 1.60
N LEU A 470 56.11 -97.40 2.66
CA LEU A 470 55.43 -97.44 3.98
C LEU A 470 56.13 -96.50 4.99
N ALA A 471 55.65 -95.27 5.12
CA ALA A 471 55.78 -94.46 6.35
C ALA A 471 54.72 -93.34 6.36
N ASP A 472 53.72 -93.52 7.21
CA ASP A 472 52.61 -92.61 7.50
C ASP A 472 52.84 -91.99 8.89
N PRO A 473 52.66 -90.68 9.10
CA PRO A 473 52.43 -90.12 10.43
C PRO A 473 51.01 -89.58 10.57
N ALA A 474 50.28 -90.12 11.54
CA ALA A 474 48.96 -89.70 11.96
C ALA A 474 48.92 -88.19 12.35
N VAL A 475 47.92 -87.48 11.81
CA VAL A 475 47.55 -86.12 12.19
C VAL A 475 46.28 -86.20 13.05
N ASP A 476 46.28 -85.52 14.19
CA ASP A 476 45.20 -85.54 15.18
C ASP A 476 44.07 -84.57 14.75
N GLU A 477 43.02 -85.11 14.12
CA GLU A 477 41.91 -84.35 13.50
C GLU A 477 41.05 -83.53 14.50
N ALA A 478 41.29 -83.64 15.82
CA ALA A 478 40.48 -82.98 16.84
C ALA A 478 40.89 -81.52 17.15
N GLU A 479 42.18 -81.17 17.04
CA GLU A 479 42.66 -79.80 17.33
C GLU A 479 42.44 -78.82 16.16
N ASP A 480 42.53 -79.29 14.92
CA ASP A 480 42.34 -78.44 13.73
C ASP A 480 40.88 -78.01 13.52
N VAL A 481 39.91 -78.87 13.85
CA VAL A 481 38.47 -78.54 13.75
C VAL A 481 38.06 -77.48 14.78
N ALA A 482 38.63 -77.53 15.99
CA ALA A 482 38.38 -76.52 17.02
C ALA A 482 39.01 -75.16 16.66
N ARG A 483 40.23 -75.18 16.10
CA ARG A 483 40.93 -73.98 15.62
C ARG A 483 40.21 -73.32 14.44
N GLU A 484 39.68 -74.11 13.51
CA GLU A 484 38.92 -73.62 12.36
C GLU A 484 37.58 -72.97 12.79
N ALA A 485 36.89 -73.59 13.76
CA ALA A 485 35.64 -73.04 14.30
C ALA A 485 35.85 -71.71 15.06
N GLU A 486 36.94 -71.59 15.82
CA GLU A 486 37.28 -70.37 16.55
C GLU A 486 37.69 -69.22 15.61
N LEU A 487 38.44 -69.54 14.55
CA LEU A 487 38.80 -68.60 13.48
C LEU A 487 37.58 -68.14 12.67
N LYS A 488 36.63 -69.03 12.36
CA LYS A 488 35.36 -68.66 11.72
C LYS A 488 34.53 -67.72 12.60
N ALA A 489 34.38 -68.03 13.89
CA ALA A 489 33.64 -67.18 14.82
C ALA A 489 34.31 -65.80 15.05
N ALA A 490 35.64 -65.73 14.97
CA ALA A 490 36.37 -64.46 14.99
C ALA A 490 36.17 -63.65 13.69
N ALA A 491 36.21 -64.32 12.53
CA ALA A 491 35.96 -63.70 11.23
C ALA A 491 34.53 -63.16 11.10
N ASP A 492 33.53 -63.91 11.58
CA ASP A 492 32.13 -63.50 11.55
C ASP A 492 31.88 -62.29 12.46
N ARG A 493 32.50 -62.23 13.65
CA ARG A 493 32.42 -61.06 14.54
C ARG A 493 33.08 -59.83 13.91
N ALA A 494 34.28 -59.98 13.35
CA ALA A 494 34.96 -58.89 12.65
C ALA A 494 34.16 -58.39 11.43
N ALA A 495 33.49 -59.29 10.70
CA ALA A 495 32.63 -58.92 9.57
C ALA A 495 31.36 -58.18 10.03
N GLN A 496 30.77 -58.55 11.16
CA GLN A 496 29.62 -57.85 11.74
C GLN A 496 30.01 -56.46 12.27
N GLU A 497 31.16 -56.33 12.94
CA GLU A 497 31.69 -55.04 13.41
C GLU A 497 32.03 -54.10 12.24
N ALA A 498 32.65 -54.63 11.17
CA ALA A 498 32.93 -53.85 9.96
C ALA A 498 31.64 -53.35 9.30
N ARG A 499 30.62 -54.19 9.16
CA ARG A 499 29.30 -53.79 8.61
C ARG A 499 28.61 -52.74 9.47
N ALA A 500 28.70 -52.85 10.80
CA ALA A 500 28.15 -51.86 11.71
C ALA A 500 28.87 -50.51 11.61
N ALA A 501 30.21 -50.54 11.49
CA ALA A 501 31.02 -49.35 11.29
C ALA A 501 30.74 -48.68 9.93
N ASP A 502 30.60 -49.45 8.85
CA ASP A 502 30.26 -48.94 7.52
C ASP A 502 28.86 -48.30 7.51
N LEU A 503 27.88 -48.91 8.16
CA LEU A 503 26.53 -48.34 8.27
C LEU A 503 26.56 -47.03 9.06
N ALA A 504 27.29 -46.98 10.17
CA ALA A 504 27.45 -45.78 10.99
C ALA A 504 28.16 -44.66 10.21
N ALA A 505 29.21 -44.99 9.45
CA ALA A 505 29.92 -44.04 8.59
C ALA A 505 29.00 -43.52 7.46
N ALA A 506 28.22 -44.38 6.82
CA ALA A 506 27.27 -43.98 5.79
C ALA A 506 26.14 -43.09 6.34
N MET A 507 25.64 -43.37 7.55
CA MET A 507 24.67 -42.51 8.25
C MET A 507 25.28 -41.15 8.62
N ALA A 508 26.52 -41.14 9.14
CA ALA A 508 27.23 -39.91 9.46
C ALA A 508 27.47 -39.04 8.21
N SER A 509 27.92 -39.63 7.10
CA SER A 509 28.08 -38.90 5.82
C SER A 509 26.76 -38.31 5.32
N ARG A 510 25.66 -39.06 5.36
CA ARG A 510 24.33 -38.53 4.98
C ARG A 510 23.87 -37.38 5.88
N CYS A 511 24.14 -37.46 7.19
CA CYS A 511 23.86 -36.37 8.11
C CYS A 511 24.69 -35.12 7.79
N VAL A 512 25.98 -35.27 7.47
CA VAL A 512 26.86 -34.16 7.10
C VAL A 512 26.42 -33.51 5.78
N GLU A 513 26.03 -34.31 4.78
CA GLU A 513 25.50 -33.81 3.50
C GLU A 513 24.16 -33.06 3.69
N SER A 514 23.26 -33.61 4.51
CA SER A 514 21.99 -32.95 4.85
C SER A 514 22.24 -31.63 5.58
N LEU A 515 23.14 -31.60 6.57
CA LEU A 515 23.51 -30.37 7.28
C LEU A 515 24.17 -29.35 6.36
N ALA A 516 25.00 -29.77 5.42
CA ALA A 516 25.62 -28.88 4.42
C ALA A 516 24.56 -28.27 3.49
N THR A 517 23.54 -29.05 3.10
CA THR A 517 22.42 -28.58 2.28
C THR A 517 21.57 -27.58 3.04
N ILE A 518 21.17 -27.91 4.27
CA ILE A 518 20.41 -27.01 5.15
C ILE A 518 21.17 -25.72 5.41
N ARG A 519 22.49 -25.79 5.63
CA ARG A 519 23.33 -24.60 5.81
C ARG A 519 23.32 -23.70 4.57
N LYS A 520 23.48 -24.26 3.37
CA LYS A 520 23.42 -23.48 2.12
C LYS A 520 22.05 -22.83 1.93
N GLU A 521 20.98 -23.57 2.21
CA GLU A 521 19.61 -23.03 2.15
C GLU A 521 19.39 -21.92 3.17
N TYR A 522 19.87 -22.10 4.40
CA TYR A 522 19.80 -21.08 5.45
C TYR A 522 20.60 -19.84 5.06
N GLU A 523 21.83 -19.98 4.54
CA GLU A 523 22.65 -18.85 4.09
C GLU A 523 21.98 -18.10 2.93
N ARG A 524 21.35 -18.81 1.99
CA ARG A 524 20.55 -18.20 0.91
C ARG A 524 19.34 -17.44 1.46
N LEU A 525 18.56 -18.05 2.34
CA LEU A 525 17.37 -17.42 2.95
C LEU A 525 17.76 -16.22 3.82
N ALA A 526 18.80 -16.35 4.64
CA ALA A 526 19.35 -15.27 5.44
C ALA A 526 19.88 -14.12 4.57
N GLY A 527 20.50 -14.44 3.42
CA GLY A 527 20.92 -13.47 2.41
C GLY A 527 19.75 -12.70 1.80
N THR A 528 18.67 -13.38 1.42
CA THR A 528 17.44 -12.73 0.89
C THR A 528 16.78 -11.80 1.91
N GLY A 529 16.98 -12.04 3.21
CA GLY A 529 16.45 -11.21 4.29
C GLY A 529 17.26 -9.96 4.61
N ARG A 530 18.48 -9.79 4.07
CA ARG A 530 19.32 -8.61 4.37
C ARG A 530 18.76 -7.33 3.77
N GLY A 531 18.46 -7.31 2.47
CA GLY A 531 17.91 -6.13 1.80
C GLY A 531 16.63 -5.60 2.46
N PRO A 532 15.61 -6.44 2.70
CA PRO A 532 14.40 -6.02 3.39
C PRO A 532 14.63 -5.52 4.82
N ARG A 533 15.58 -6.12 5.57
CA ARG A 533 15.93 -5.67 6.93
C ARG A 533 16.64 -4.33 6.94
N GLU A 534 17.61 -4.13 6.06
CA GLU A 534 18.32 -2.85 5.93
C GLU A 534 17.34 -1.74 5.50
N HIS A 535 16.44 -2.05 4.56
CA HIS A 535 15.40 -1.12 4.14
C HIS A 535 14.42 -0.80 5.29
N ALA A 536 13.98 -1.81 6.05
CA ALA A 536 13.12 -1.61 7.20
C ALA A 536 13.81 -0.79 8.31
N GLN A 537 15.11 -1.02 8.56
CA GLN A 537 15.90 -0.24 9.52
C GLN A 537 16.02 1.21 9.07
N LEU A 538 16.30 1.46 7.79
CA LEU A 538 16.37 2.80 7.22
C LEU A 538 15.02 3.53 7.31
N LEU A 539 13.93 2.86 6.95
CA LEU A 539 12.58 3.44 7.06
C LEU A 539 12.19 3.71 8.51
N THR A 540 12.55 2.83 9.44
CA THR A 540 12.30 3.02 10.87
C THR A 540 13.10 4.21 11.40
N ALA A 541 14.39 4.31 11.05
CA ALA A 541 15.23 5.44 11.42
C ALA A 541 14.70 6.76 10.86
N LEU A 542 14.23 6.77 9.59
CA LEU A 542 13.61 7.93 8.98
C LEU A 542 12.30 8.32 9.69
N ALA A 543 11.45 7.33 9.99
CA ALA A 543 10.19 7.56 10.69
C ALA A 543 10.41 8.09 12.11
N ASP A 544 11.36 7.52 12.86
CA ASP A 544 11.72 7.99 14.19
C ASP A 544 12.30 9.41 14.14
N THR A 545 13.16 9.70 13.16
CA THR A 545 13.71 11.06 12.97
C THR A 545 12.59 12.05 12.65
N ALA A 546 11.68 11.72 11.73
CA ALA A 546 10.53 12.57 11.39
C ALA A 546 9.55 12.74 12.57
N ALA A 547 9.45 11.75 13.47
CA ALA A 547 8.65 11.84 14.68
C ALA A 547 9.33 12.62 15.83
N GLY A 548 10.58 13.07 15.65
CA GLY A 548 11.34 13.76 16.69
C GLY A 548 11.94 12.84 17.76
N ARG A 549 12.10 11.54 17.45
CA ARG A 549 12.71 10.51 18.30
C ARG A 549 14.09 10.11 17.77
N GLY A 550 14.77 9.20 18.47
CA GLY A 550 16.06 8.66 18.05
C GLY A 550 17.17 9.71 18.06
N GLU A 551 17.98 9.73 17.00
CA GLU A 551 19.13 10.62 16.82
C GLU A 551 18.76 12.02 16.29
N ASN A 552 17.50 12.44 16.42
CA ASN A 552 17.08 13.78 16.06
C ASN A 552 17.66 14.82 17.04
N THR A 553 18.68 15.56 16.60
CA THR A 553 19.38 16.60 17.36
C THR A 553 18.47 17.74 17.81
N TYR A 554 17.50 18.11 16.97
CA TYR A 554 16.52 19.15 17.24
C TYR A 554 15.36 18.68 18.13
N ARG A 555 15.23 17.36 18.36
CA ARG A 555 14.19 16.71 19.20
C ARG A 555 12.76 17.19 18.88
N MET A 556 12.50 17.46 17.60
CA MET A 556 11.23 17.98 17.12
C MET A 556 10.72 17.14 15.95
N SER A 557 9.40 17.06 15.81
CA SER A 557 8.78 16.39 14.67
C SER A 557 9.03 17.19 13.38
N LEU A 558 8.96 16.53 12.22
CA LEU A 558 9.08 17.19 10.91
C LEU A 558 8.08 18.34 10.75
N ASN A 559 6.83 18.14 11.19
CA ASN A 559 5.81 19.20 11.18
C ASN A 559 6.23 20.37 12.06
N SER A 560 6.77 20.11 13.26
CA SER A 560 7.28 21.15 14.15
C SER A 560 8.50 21.87 13.57
N TYR A 561 9.38 21.16 12.87
CA TYR A 561 10.56 21.73 12.21
C TYR A 561 10.17 22.68 11.08
N VAL A 562 9.22 22.27 10.22
CA VAL A 562 8.70 23.14 9.17
C VAL A 562 7.99 24.35 9.76
N LEU A 563 7.16 24.16 10.80
CA LEU A 563 6.49 25.25 11.49
C LEU A 563 7.47 26.20 12.21
N ALA A 564 8.57 25.69 12.74
CA ALA A 564 9.62 26.51 13.36
C ALA A 564 10.28 27.43 12.32
N ALA A 565 10.60 26.89 11.13
CA ALA A 565 11.14 27.70 10.02
C ALA A 565 10.13 28.79 9.57
N ARG A 566 8.82 28.49 9.57
CA ARG A 566 7.79 29.51 9.29
C ARG A 566 7.68 30.54 10.40
N LEU A 567 7.72 30.09 11.65
CA LEU A 567 7.67 30.97 12.80
C LEU A 567 8.89 31.91 12.85
N GLU A 568 10.07 31.44 12.42
CA GLU A 568 11.27 32.26 12.27
C GLU A 568 11.09 33.36 11.22
N GLN A 569 10.51 33.03 10.06
CA GLN A 569 10.16 34.03 9.03
C GLN A 569 9.15 35.05 9.56
N VAL A 570 8.14 34.59 10.30
CA VAL A 570 7.13 35.45 10.93
C VAL A 570 7.76 36.34 12.01
N ALA A 571 8.66 35.80 12.84
CA ALA A 571 9.36 36.55 13.89
C ALA A 571 10.28 37.63 13.30
N LEU A 572 10.94 37.34 12.17
CA LEU A 572 11.73 38.33 11.43
C LEU A 572 10.85 39.46 10.87
N ALA A 573 9.76 39.13 10.18
CA ALA A 573 8.82 40.12 9.65
C ALA A 573 8.13 40.93 10.76
N ALA A 574 7.84 40.31 11.90
CA ALA A 574 7.30 40.96 13.08
C ALA A 574 8.33 41.91 13.73
N SER A 575 9.61 41.52 13.74
CA SER A 575 10.68 42.30 14.35
C SER A 575 10.89 43.66 13.70
N GLU A 576 10.75 43.75 12.37
CA GLU A 576 10.84 45.04 11.66
C GLU A 576 9.85 46.07 12.20
N ARG A 577 8.61 45.63 12.46
CA ARG A 577 7.55 46.48 13.02
C ARG A 577 7.72 46.72 14.50
N LEU A 578 8.13 45.70 15.25
CA LEU A 578 8.35 45.84 16.68
C LEU A 578 9.47 46.84 16.98
N VAL A 579 10.51 46.89 16.15
CA VAL A 579 11.57 47.91 16.21
C VAL A 579 10.99 49.30 16.01
N ALA A 580 10.15 49.50 14.98
CA ALA A 580 9.53 50.80 14.72
C ALA A 580 8.58 51.25 15.86
N MET A 581 7.84 50.31 16.46
CA MET A 581 6.88 50.58 17.54
C MET A 581 7.50 50.71 18.92
N SER A 582 8.74 50.24 19.12
CA SER A 582 9.42 50.23 20.43
C SER A 582 10.64 51.15 20.48
N ASP A 583 10.74 52.10 19.54
CA ASP A 583 11.90 52.99 19.38
C ASP A 583 13.24 52.23 19.30
N GLY A 584 13.22 51.09 18.59
CA GLY A 584 14.37 50.21 18.39
C GLY A 584 14.75 49.33 19.59
N ARG A 585 13.91 49.26 20.63
CA ARG A 585 14.24 48.53 21.86
C ARG A 585 14.06 47.03 21.75
N TYR A 586 13.01 46.54 21.09
CA TYR A 586 12.64 45.12 21.13
C TYR A 586 12.69 44.43 19.77
N LEU A 587 13.17 43.18 19.76
CA LEU A 587 13.16 42.26 18.63
C LEU A 587 12.50 40.94 19.06
N LEU A 588 11.79 40.30 18.14
CA LEU A 588 11.25 38.95 18.33
C LEU A 588 12.20 37.92 17.72
N GLN A 589 12.62 36.96 18.52
CA GLN A 589 13.46 35.86 18.06
C GLN A 589 12.80 34.52 18.39
N HIS A 590 12.86 33.60 17.43
CA HIS A 590 12.46 32.22 17.64
C HIS A 590 13.40 31.52 18.63
N SER A 591 12.83 30.67 19.49
CA SER A 591 13.57 29.88 20.47
C SER A 591 13.25 28.39 20.32
N ASP A 592 14.32 27.61 20.19
CA ASP A 592 14.31 26.14 20.18
C ASP A 592 14.17 25.54 21.60
N ALA A 593 14.12 26.39 22.63
CA ALA A 593 14.04 25.93 24.01
C ALA A 593 12.76 25.12 24.26
N ARG A 594 12.90 24.06 25.07
CA ARG A 594 11.80 23.14 25.36
C ARG A 594 10.80 23.83 26.29
N ALA A 595 9.58 24.03 25.81
CA ALA A 595 8.49 24.54 26.65
C ALA A 595 8.24 23.62 27.86
N ALA A 596 8.02 24.22 29.05
CA ALA A 596 7.72 23.47 30.26
C ALA A 596 6.42 22.66 30.11
N ARG A 597 6.38 21.44 30.68
CA ARG A 597 5.21 20.52 30.72
C ARG A 597 4.79 19.87 29.39
N GLY A 598 5.74 19.52 28.53
CA GLY A 598 5.46 18.59 27.41
C GLY A 598 4.66 19.18 26.24
N ALA A 599 4.52 20.52 26.18
CA ALA A 599 4.06 21.20 24.98
C ALA A 599 5.06 21.01 23.82
N LYS A 600 4.55 21.08 22.58
CA LYS A 600 5.30 20.83 21.34
C LYS A 600 6.57 21.69 21.31
N SER A 601 7.73 21.04 21.36
CA SER A 601 9.06 21.67 21.39
C SER A 601 9.33 22.41 20.08
N GLY A 602 9.98 23.57 20.13
CA GLY A 602 10.47 24.30 18.95
C GLY A 602 9.55 25.39 18.38
N LEU A 603 8.53 25.85 19.13
CA LEU A 603 7.68 26.99 18.73
C LEU A 603 7.70 28.13 19.77
N GLY A 604 8.83 28.29 20.47
CA GLY A 604 9.00 29.36 21.44
C GLY A 604 9.34 30.70 20.77
N LEU A 605 8.93 31.80 21.39
CA LEU A 605 9.36 33.15 21.03
C LEU A 605 9.98 33.81 22.27
N GLU A 606 11.13 34.43 22.07
CA GLU A 606 11.83 35.27 23.04
C GLU A 606 11.88 36.70 22.52
N VAL A 607 11.89 37.67 23.45
CA VAL A 607 12.13 39.07 23.13
C VAL A 607 13.57 39.41 23.46
N VAL A 608 14.29 39.95 22.47
CA VAL A 608 15.63 40.49 22.65
C VAL A 608 15.50 41.98 22.93
N ASP A 609 15.94 42.40 24.11
CA ASP A 609 16.04 43.82 24.48
C ASP A 609 17.38 44.36 23.97
N GLN A 610 17.34 45.19 22.93
CA GLN A 610 18.53 45.73 22.26
C GLN A 610 19.30 46.72 23.14
N TRP A 611 18.67 47.34 24.14
CA TRP A 611 19.35 48.28 25.04
C TRP A 611 20.16 47.55 26.11
N THR A 612 19.68 46.40 26.58
CA THR A 612 20.36 45.61 27.63
C THR A 612 21.12 44.40 27.09
N GLY A 613 20.85 43.98 25.85
CA GLY A 613 21.41 42.77 25.23
C GLY A 613 20.85 41.45 25.81
N HIS A 614 19.85 41.52 26.69
CA HIS A 614 19.28 40.35 27.34
C HIS A 614 18.10 39.78 26.54
N ARG A 615 18.03 38.45 26.51
CA ARG A 615 16.86 37.71 26.01
C ARG A 615 15.89 37.45 27.16
N ARG A 616 14.62 37.74 26.94
CA ARG A 616 13.54 37.61 27.91
C ARG A 616 12.45 36.72 27.36
N ASP A 617 11.84 35.94 28.24
CA ASP A 617 10.63 35.20 27.91
C ASP A 617 9.47 36.19 27.69
N THR A 618 8.62 35.93 26.70
CA THR A 618 7.46 36.79 26.39
C THR A 618 6.49 36.95 27.56
N SER A 619 6.47 36.01 28.51
CA SER A 619 5.69 36.11 29.76
C SER A 619 6.15 37.22 30.72
N THR A 620 7.32 37.81 30.50
CA THR A 620 7.90 38.85 31.37
C THR A 620 7.70 40.28 30.86
N LEU A 621 7.02 40.43 29.71
CA LEU A 621 6.71 41.73 29.12
C LEU A 621 5.61 42.46 29.91
N SER A 622 5.69 43.79 29.97
CA SER A 622 4.59 44.60 30.51
C SER A 622 3.35 44.59 29.59
N GLY A 623 2.22 45.12 30.05
CA GLY A 623 0.96 45.12 29.28
C GLY A 623 1.08 45.80 27.91
N GLY A 624 1.70 46.98 27.85
CA GLY A 624 1.94 47.70 26.59
C GLY A 624 2.95 47.00 25.67
N GLU A 625 4.00 46.43 26.24
CA GLU A 625 5.03 45.69 25.48
C GLU A 625 4.48 44.39 24.88
N SER A 626 3.62 43.69 25.63
CA SER A 626 2.92 42.50 25.16
C SER A 626 1.96 42.82 24.00
N PHE A 627 1.30 43.98 24.07
CA PHE A 627 0.43 44.46 23.00
C PHE A 627 1.22 44.76 21.72
N MET A 628 2.32 45.51 21.82
CA MET A 628 3.20 45.82 20.67
C MET A 628 3.78 44.55 20.04
N ALA A 629 4.23 43.60 20.86
CA ALA A 629 4.74 42.31 20.38
C ALA A 629 3.66 41.49 19.67
N SER A 630 2.44 41.44 20.21
CA SER A 630 1.31 40.69 19.62
C SER A 630 0.82 41.32 18.31
N LEU A 631 0.72 42.66 18.27
CA LEU A 631 0.36 43.40 17.07
C LEU A 631 1.41 43.20 15.97
N SER A 632 2.69 43.33 16.32
CA SER A 632 3.80 43.11 15.41
C SER A 632 3.82 41.68 14.86
N LEU A 633 3.52 40.69 15.70
CA LEU A 633 3.40 39.28 15.31
C LEU A 633 2.23 39.03 14.37
N ALA A 634 1.05 39.59 14.65
CA ALA A 634 -0.13 39.46 13.79
C ALA A 634 0.12 40.06 12.40
N LEU A 635 0.81 41.20 12.35
CA LEU A 635 1.18 41.87 11.12
C LEU A 635 2.28 41.10 10.36
N GLY A 636 3.31 40.60 11.06
CA GLY A 636 4.35 39.77 10.46
C GLY A 636 3.81 38.46 9.90
N LEU A 637 2.83 37.84 10.56
CA LEU A 637 2.14 36.65 10.06
C LEU A 637 1.38 36.95 8.77
N ALA A 638 0.67 38.09 8.72
CA ALA A 638 -0.08 38.49 7.53
C ALA A 638 0.83 38.65 6.30
N ASP A 639 2.03 39.19 6.48
CA ASP A 639 2.98 39.37 5.37
C ASP A 639 3.56 38.06 4.85
N VAL A 640 3.96 37.16 5.76
CA VAL A 640 4.49 35.84 5.38
C VAL A 640 3.42 35.01 4.66
N VAL A 641 2.18 35.05 5.14
CA VAL A 641 1.04 34.37 4.48
C VAL A 641 0.79 34.97 3.10
N GLN A 642 0.83 36.30 2.94
CA GLN A 642 0.63 36.96 1.66
C GLN A 642 1.71 36.63 0.62
N GLN A 643 2.98 36.55 1.06
CA GLN A 643 4.11 36.18 0.19
C GLN A 643 4.03 34.73 -0.30
N GLU A 644 3.56 33.80 0.53
CA GLU A 644 3.45 32.37 0.16
C GLU A 644 2.22 32.04 -0.68
N ALA A 645 1.10 32.72 -0.45
CA ALA A 645 -0.16 32.45 -1.15
C ALA A 645 -0.19 33.01 -2.59
N GLY A 646 0.96 33.33 -3.18
CA GLY A 646 1.04 33.88 -4.54
C GLY A 646 0.41 35.27 -4.69
N GLY A 647 0.33 36.04 -3.61
CA GLY A 647 -0.23 37.39 -3.62
C GLY A 647 -1.71 37.52 -3.27
N ILE A 648 -2.35 36.49 -2.70
CA ILE A 648 -3.69 36.64 -2.09
C ILE A 648 -3.57 37.63 -0.93
N GLN A 649 -4.15 38.82 -1.09
CA GLN A 649 -4.05 39.91 -0.13
C GLN A 649 -4.99 39.64 1.06
N ILE A 650 -4.48 39.74 2.28
CA ILE A 650 -5.35 39.88 3.47
C ILE A 650 -5.84 41.33 3.46
N GLU A 651 -7.05 41.56 2.95
CA GLU A 651 -7.58 42.91 2.68
C GLU A 651 -8.01 43.65 3.95
N THR A 652 -8.28 42.97 5.07
CA THR A 652 -8.86 43.59 6.27
C THR A 652 -8.29 43.05 7.58
N LEU A 653 -7.88 43.94 8.48
CA LEU A 653 -7.41 43.63 9.84
C LEU A 653 -8.27 44.37 10.87
N PHE A 654 -8.77 43.67 11.89
CA PHE A 654 -9.42 44.29 13.05
C PHE A 654 -8.53 44.15 14.29
N VAL A 655 -8.29 45.27 14.98
CA VAL A 655 -7.57 45.32 16.27
C VAL A 655 -8.53 45.83 17.33
N ASP A 656 -8.78 45.02 18.37
CA ASP A 656 -9.76 45.31 19.41
C ASP A 656 -9.11 45.42 20.78
N GLU A 657 -9.16 46.63 21.36
CA GLU A 657 -8.64 47.01 22.68
C GLU A 657 -7.12 46.71 22.88
N GLY A 658 -6.52 47.37 23.89
CA GLY A 658 -5.07 47.21 24.20
C GLY A 658 -4.23 48.47 23.98
N PHE A 659 -4.77 49.49 23.33
CA PHE A 659 -4.16 50.82 23.23
C PHE A 659 -4.09 51.56 24.57
N GLY A 660 -5.01 51.27 25.50
CA GLY A 660 -5.06 51.93 26.83
C GLY A 660 -3.94 51.52 27.80
N SER A 661 -3.14 50.50 27.46
CA SER A 661 -1.95 50.10 28.22
C SER A 661 -0.64 50.69 27.68
N LEU A 662 -0.71 51.51 26.63
CA LEU A 662 0.43 52.22 26.05
C LEU A 662 0.54 53.62 26.65
N ASP A 663 1.77 54.10 26.81
CA ASP A 663 2.04 55.52 27.05
C ASP A 663 1.86 56.34 25.77
N GLU A 664 1.78 57.67 25.90
CA GLU A 664 1.49 58.61 24.81
C GLU A 664 2.49 58.49 23.65
N GLN A 665 3.79 58.29 23.95
CA GLN A 665 4.84 58.14 22.94
C GLN A 665 4.73 56.80 22.21
N SER A 666 4.50 55.69 22.94
CA SER A 666 4.30 54.37 22.32
C SER A 666 3.03 54.31 21.48
N LEU A 667 1.95 54.99 21.91
CA LEU A 667 0.71 55.09 21.14
C LEU A 667 0.93 55.83 19.81
N GLU A 668 1.74 56.89 19.82
CA GLU A 668 2.11 57.64 18.62
C GLU A 668 2.81 56.75 17.58
N GLN A 669 3.81 55.98 18.02
CA GLN A 669 4.59 55.07 17.17
C GLN A 669 3.75 53.91 16.60
N VAL A 670 2.84 53.35 17.42
CA VAL A 670 1.92 52.31 16.96
C VAL A 670 0.96 52.84 15.89
N MET A 671 0.47 54.07 16.06
CA MET A 671 -0.43 54.71 15.10
C MET A 671 0.26 55.02 13.77
N ASP A 672 1.53 55.48 13.79
CA ASP A 672 2.32 55.68 12.57
C ASP A 672 2.55 54.37 11.80
N ALA A 673 2.83 53.28 12.51
CA ALA A 673 3.00 51.96 11.90
C ALA A 673 1.70 51.42 11.28
N LEU A 674 0.53 51.72 11.87
CA LEU A 674 -0.78 51.36 11.34
C LEU A 674 -1.18 52.21 10.13
N GLU A 675 -0.80 53.49 10.09
CA GLU A 675 -1.01 54.36 8.93
C GLU A 675 -0.17 53.90 7.73
N GLY A 676 1.09 53.51 7.94
CA GLY A 676 1.93 52.93 6.87
C GLY A 676 1.36 51.64 6.26
N LEU A 677 0.57 50.86 7.02
CA LEU A 677 -0.15 49.68 6.51
C LEU A 677 -1.35 50.06 5.63
N ARG A 678 -2.04 51.14 5.97
CA ARG A 678 -3.16 51.68 5.17
C ARG A 678 -2.66 52.14 3.80
N ASP A 679 -1.49 52.75 3.72
CA ASP A 679 -0.87 53.20 2.47
C ASP A 679 -0.56 52.04 1.50
N GLY A 680 -0.41 50.82 2.04
CA GLY A 680 -0.30 49.58 1.27
C GLY A 680 -1.62 49.02 0.73
N GLY A 681 -2.74 49.75 0.84
CA GLY A 681 -4.05 49.34 0.35
C GLY A 681 -4.84 48.41 1.27
N ARG A 682 -4.41 48.23 2.53
CA ARG A 682 -5.09 47.38 3.53
C ARG A 682 -6.14 48.17 4.31
N VAL A 683 -7.29 47.55 4.60
CA VAL A 683 -8.32 48.11 5.47
C VAL A 683 -8.01 47.73 6.92
N VAL A 684 -7.72 48.71 7.78
CA VAL A 684 -7.46 48.47 9.20
C VAL A 684 -8.61 49.05 10.03
N GLY A 685 -9.36 48.18 10.71
CA GLY A 685 -10.38 48.54 11.67
C GLY A 685 -9.83 48.54 13.09
N LEU A 686 -9.97 49.66 13.80
CA LEU A 686 -9.47 49.83 15.16
C LEU A 686 -10.65 50.05 16.13
N VAL A 687 -10.69 49.30 17.22
CA VAL A 687 -11.66 49.47 18.31
C VAL A 687 -10.89 49.90 19.57
N SER A 688 -11.20 51.11 20.05
CA SER A 688 -10.50 51.70 21.19
C SER A 688 -11.38 52.73 21.91
N HIS A 689 -11.21 52.83 23.23
CA HIS A 689 -11.80 53.86 24.07
C HIS A 689 -10.86 55.06 24.31
N VAL A 690 -9.61 55.01 23.83
CA VAL A 690 -8.57 56.03 24.05
C VAL A 690 -8.90 57.31 23.28
N GLY A 691 -8.89 58.45 23.98
CA GLY A 691 -9.29 59.75 23.43
C GLY A 691 -8.35 60.27 22.34
N GLU A 692 -7.04 60.05 22.48
CA GLU A 692 -5.99 60.51 21.55
C GLU A 692 -6.16 59.91 20.14
N MET A 693 -6.62 58.66 20.02
CA MET A 693 -6.89 58.02 18.72
C MET A 693 -8.02 58.69 17.94
N LYS A 694 -9.00 59.31 18.63
CA LYS A 694 -10.16 59.97 18.01
C LYS A 694 -9.78 61.19 17.18
N GLN A 695 -8.59 61.75 17.38
CA GLN A 695 -8.13 62.93 16.65
C GLN A 695 -7.38 62.55 15.36
N ARG A 696 -6.81 61.35 15.30
CA ARG A 696 -5.98 60.88 14.18
C ARG A 696 -6.78 60.14 13.09
N ILE A 697 -7.83 59.41 13.48
CA ILE A 697 -8.65 58.61 12.55
C ILE A 697 -9.87 59.43 12.09
N GLY A 698 -9.88 59.81 10.82
CA GLY A 698 -10.92 60.68 10.24
C GLY A 698 -12.32 60.06 10.14
N THR A 699 -12.41 58.78 9.79
CA THR A 699 -13.69 58.05 9.66
C THR A 699 -13.93 57.18 10.88
N GLN A 700 -15.02 57.43 11.59
CA GLN A 700 -15.29 56.80 12.89
C GLN A 700 -16.68 56.17 12.92
N LEU A 701 -16.75 54.95 13.47
CA LEU A 701 -18.01 54.33 13.86
C LEU A 701 -18.20 54.51 15.38
N GLN A 702 -18.94 55.54 15.77
CA GLN A 702 -19.16 55.88 17.18
C GLN A 702 -20.31 55.05 17.77
N VAL A 703 -20.03 54.38 18.89
CA VAL A 703 -21.03 53.62 19.66
C VAL A 703 -21.59 54.51 20.78
N LEU A 704 -22.84 54.95 20.65
CA LEU A 704 -23.54 55.75 21.64
C LEU A 704 -24.37 54.86 22.56
N LYS A 705 -24.01 54.80 23.85
CA LYS A 705 -24.75 54.04 24.87
C LYS A 705 -25.91 54.86 25.40
N GLY A 706 -27.14 54.37 25.24
CA GLY A 706 -28.36 54.96 25.77
C GLY A 706 -29.04 54.03 26.79
N ARG A 707 -30.11 54.53 27.44
CA ARG A 707 -30.90 53.73 28.41
C ARG A 707 -31.61 52.53 27.79
N ASN A 708 -31.79 52.50 26.46
CA ASN A 708 -32.48 51.44 25.72
C ASN A 708 -31.54 50.58 24.86
N GLY A 709 -30.22 50.67 25.06
CA GLY A 709 -29.22 49.93 24.27
C GLY A 709 -28.17 50.85 23.63
N SER A 710 -27.37 50.29 22.73
CA SER A 710 -26.32 51.01 22.00
C SER A 710 -26.74 51.30 20.57
N THR A 711 -26.59 52.54 20.12
CA THR A 711 -26.82 52.95 18.72
C THR A 711 -25.49 53.30 18.05
N LEU A 712 -25.35 53.02 16.76
CA LEU A 712 -24.15 53.34 15.97
C LEU A 712 -24.36 54.62 15.18
N ARG A 713 -23.32 55.47 15.13
CA ARG A 713 -23.29 56.67 14.30
C ARG A 713 -21.96 56.73 13.56
N ILE A 714 -22.00 56.92 12.25
CA ILE A 714 -20.78 57.23 11.48
C ILE A 714 -20.49 58.73 11.63
N SER A 715 -19.25 59.06 11.95
CA SER A 715 -18.72 60.42 12.01
C SER A 715 -17.52 60.49 11.09
N ASP A 716 -17.64 61.25 10.01
CA ASP A 716 -16.51 61.62 9.16
C ASP A 716 -16.03 63.02 9.55
N ALA A 717 -14.73 63.16 9.84
CA ALA A 717 -14.11 64.44 10.17
C ALA A 717 -14.20 65.48 9.01
N ALA A 718 -14.63 65.06 7.81
CA ALA A 718 -14.76 65.91 6.63
C ALA A 718 -16.01 66.83 6.63
N GLU A 719 -16.98 66.66 7.53
CA GLU A 719 -18.22 67.48 7.53
C GLU A 719 -18.21 68.70 8.47
N THR A 720 -17.06 69.07 9.06
CA THR A 720 -16.98 70.22 10.00
C THR A 720 -16.48 71.53 9.39
N LEU A 721 -16.68 71.74 8.10
CA LEU A 721 -16.43 73.01 7.40
C LEU A 721 -17.51 73.28 6.33
N VAL A 722 -18.74 73.55 6.76
CA VAL A 722 -19.73 74.35 6.01
C VAL A 722 -20.48 75.28 6.96
#